data_AF-A0A662X9Z5-F1
#
_entry.id   AF-A0A662X9Z5-F1
#
_cell.length_a   1.000
_cell.length_b   1.000
_cell.length_c   1.000
_cell.angle_alpha   90.00
_cell.angle_beta   90.00
_cell.angle_gamma   90.00
#
_symmetry.space_group_name_H-M   'P 1'
#
loop_
_entity.id
_entity.type
_entity.pdbx_description
1 polymer ?
#
loop_
_entity_poly.entity_id
_entity_poly.type
_entity_poly.pdbx_seq_one_letter_code
_entity_poly.pdbx_strand_id
1 'polypeptide(L)'
;MARVSEELARKLRAANQGHSIFQASTHAEPVETGTIEPLADYDLLENCSIEDKQRWLSTGLEAISKGQVCALVMSGGQGTRLGFAGPKGMYDIGLPSEKSLFQLFAERIRALEALAAKAFPERSKAESQIPFYVMTSKMNHDTTMAFFREHAFFGLQESQMLFFPQGTLPCFTTDGKLMLESSHTLATASDGNGGIYKALASSGALAKLRDRGVKYLHVFSVDNALCKVADPTFVGYCIDKRADCGNKVVWKAHPHDCVGVVAKKNDRFCVIEYSEIDREMAERVDDRTGKLVFGAANICNHFFTMYVASIGRLCWFDFLVDVVLPNLSLAYHVAHKKIAMADDKGVTYMPSANSGIKLESFIFDVFPLSSRMAVLSVPRETEFAPVKNPPGNPVDSPDSARRMLHEEGKTWLLAAATSSSTAGDVDSFKREKLEKAQSVEISPLLVESLRTYNPSELAGLFERSTKADSVAKGTVDEVTPLEDGVVHQLSEVAPDLKTKWLEQGLEAVANGTVAALVLSGGQGTRLGFAGPKGMYDIGLPSGKSLFELFAQRILKVQALAQSRFNLAETPQIPWLIMTSEMNHETTVAFFRENQFFGLSRAQLHFFCQGTLPCFTEDGRFILETASRLACASDGNGGIYPALKRSGLLDLLDERDVQYLHVFSVDNVLCKVADPVFVGYSMDQDADCANKVVWKARPDESVGVVAKRNGAYCVVEYSELDRSAAEQVDPATGKLSFGAANICNHLFRLDFLKRCCLQKDAEYHVAKKKIPHVNDEGTATVTPTSNTGVKLETFIFDVFPLSASMKVLGVAREDEFAPVKNAPGSASDSPDTARQLISAQCKRWLLDAGATFDANSDPDAVCEVLPSLSYNGEGLEELARSVSPIRLPVVLGEQ
;
A
#
# COMPACT_ATOMS: atom_id res chain seq x y z
N MET A 1 40.07 -44.26 21.03
CA MET A 1 40.34 -43.09 20.16
C MET A 1 39.04 -42.34 19.96
N ALA A 2 39.02 -41.10 20.43
CA ALA A 2 37.82 -40.30 20.64
C ALA A 2 37.19 -39.83 19.32
N ARG A 3 35.90 -40.11 19.12
CA ARG A 3 35.03 -39.25 18.31
C ARG A 3 34.69 -38.04 19.16
N VAL A 4 35.51 -37.01 19.06
CA VAL A 4 35.16 -35.66 19.53
C VAL A 4 33.94 -35.23 18.70
N SER A 5 32.82 -34.88 19.35
CA SER A 5 31.63 -34.44 18.61
C SER A 5 31.97 -33.19 17.80
N GLU A 6 31.45 -33.12 16.58
CA GLU A 6 31.67 -32.01 15.65
C GLU A 6 31.30 -30.65 16.27
N GLU A 7 30.33 -30.67 17.20
CA GLU A 7 29.93 -29.52 18.01
C GLU A 7 30.99 -29.10 19.05
N LEU A 8 31.65 -30.05 19.72
CA LEU A 8 32.75 -29.76 20.65
C LEU A 8 33.98 -29.25 19.90
N ALA A 9 34.28 -29.81 18.72
CA ALA A 9 35.34 -29.31 17.84
C ALA A 9 35.03 -27.91 17.27
N ARG A 10 33.75 -27.57 17.05
CA ARG A 10 33.30 -26.22 16.66
C ARG A 10 33.42 -25.23 17.82
N LYS A 11 33.02 -25.62 19.03
CA LYS A 11 33.15 -24.80 20.26
C LYS A 11 34.62 -24.55 20.62
N LEU A 12 35.50 -25.55 20.50
CA LEU A 12 36.95 -25.42 20.73
C LEU A 12 37.63 -24.53 19.67
N ARG A 13 37.24 -24.64 18.39
CA ARG A 13 37.73 -23.73 17.33
C ARG A 13 37.28 -22.28 17.55
N ALA A 14 36.03 -22.07 17.94
CA ALA A 14 35.52 -20.75 18.30
C ALA A 14 36.24 -20.15 19.53
N ALA A 15 36.57 -20.99 20.52
CA ALA A 15 37.32 -20.56 21.71
C ALA A 15 38.77 -20.18 21.38
N ASN A 16 39.47 -20.97 20.55
CA ASN A 16 40.84 -20.66 20.10
C ASN A 16 40.88 -19.40 19.23
N GLN A 17 39.91 -19.25 18.31
CA GLN A 17 39.78 -18.04 17.49
C GLN A 17 39.48 -16.82 18.37
N GLY A 18 38.58 -16.95 19.35
CA GLY A 18 38.28 -15.90 20.33
C GLY A 18 39.52 -15.45 21.11
N HIS A 19 40.34 -16.40 21.59
CA HIS A 19 41.57 -16.07 22.31
C HIS A 19 42.60 -15.37 21.41
N SER A 20 42.75 -15.78 20.14
CA SER A 20 43.63 -15.09 19.19
C SER A 20 43.18 -13.66 18.88
N ILE A 21 41.86 -13.43 18.76
CA ILE A 21 41.27 -12.10 18.56
C ILE A 21 41.49 -11.24 19.80
N PHE A 22 41.29 -11.80 21.00
CA PHE A 22 41.58 -11.10 22.26
C PHE A 22 43.05 -10.68 22.34
N GLN A 23 43.99 -11.59 22.09
CA GLN A 23 45.43 -11.27 22.09
C GLN A 23 45.78 -10.20 21.06
N ALA A 24 45.28 -10.33 19.82
CA ALA A 24 45.51 -9.32 18.79
C ALA A 24 44.94 -7.95 19.15
N SER A 25 43.83 -7.90 19.90
CA SER A 25 43.15 -6.66 20.30
C SER A 25 43.78 -6.01 21.54
N THR A 26 44.28 -6.79 22.49
CA THR A 26 44.89 -6.28 23.74
C THR A 26 46.39 -6.06 23.64
N HIS A 27 47.06 -6.72 22.68
CA HIS A 27 48.48 -6.54 22.36
C HIS A 27 48.70 -5.77 21.05
N ALA A 28 47.66 -5.21 20.44
CA ALA A 28 47.86 -4.19 19.42
C ALA A 28 48.75 -3.11 20.04
N GLU A 29 49.95 -2.89 19.48
CA GLU A 29 50.85 -1.85 19.96
C GLU A 29 50.08 -0.52 20.04
N PRO A 30 50.37 0.35 21.02
CA PRO A 30 49.81 1.69 21.02
C PRO A 30 50.07 2.27 19.65
N VAL A 31 48.98 2.59 18.94
CA VAL A 31 48.96 3.00 17.54
C VAL A 31 50.16 3.89 17.26
N GLU A 32 50.92 3.59 16.20
CA GLU A 32 52.04 4.43 15.72
C GLU A 32 51.81 5.90 16.06
N THR A 33 52.83 6.55 16.63
CA THR A 33 52.89 7.98 16.92
C THR A 33 52.91 8.83 15.64
N GLY A 34 51.98 8.56 14.72
CA GLY A 34 51.71 9.36 13.54
C GLY A 34 51.03 10.66 13.94
N THR A 35 51.43 11.74 13.30
CA THR A 35 50.87 13.07 13.54
C THR A 35 49.40 13.10 13.10
N ILE A 36 48.53 13.53 14.02
CA ILE A 36 47.12 13.79 13.74
C ILE A 36 47.01 15.13 13.02
N GLU A 37 46.38 15.13 11.87
CA GLU A 37 46.18 16.31 11.03
C GLU A 37 44.69 16.63 10.88
N PRO A 38 44.31 17.92 10.94
CA PRO A 38 42.94 18.31 10.72
C PRO A 38 42.51 18.08 9.27
N LEU A 39 41.20 17.98 9.08
CA LEU A 39 40.62 17.79 7.75
C LEU A 39 40.78 19.08 6.92
N ALA A 40 41.72 19.09 5.98
CA ALA A 40 41.94 20.21 5.07
C ALA A 40 40.98 20.21 3.85
N ASP A 41 40.58 19.02 3.39
CA ASP A 41 39.79 18.83 2.16
C ASP A 41 38.36 18.36 2.50
N TYR A 42 37.40 19.28 2.50
CA TYR A 42 35.97 18.99 2.66
C TYR A 42 35.11 20.06 1.98
N ASP A 43 33.91 19.69 1.55
CA ASP A 43 32.94 20.63 1.02
C ASP A 43 31.92 21.03 2.10
N LEU A 44 31.61 22.32 2.19
CA LEU A 44 30.58 22.87 3.07
C LEU A 44 29.31 23.07 2.24
N LEU A 45 28.27 22.28 2.50
CA LEU A 45 27.03 22.33 1.73
C LEU A 45 26.45 23.75 1.69
N GLU A 46 26.50 24.48 2.80
CA GLU A 46 26.02 25.87 2.89
C GLU A 46 26.69 26.80 1.87
N ASN A 47 28.00 26.62 1.67
CA ASN A 47 28.82 27.45 0.79
C ASN A 47 28.82 26.99 -0.67
N CYS A 48 28.25 25.82 -0.97
CA CYS A 48 28.15 25.32 -2.33
C CYS A 48 27.16 26.15 -3.15
N SER A 49 27.46 26.31 -4.44
CA SER A 49 26.61 27.04 -5.39
C SER A 49 25.23 26.38 -5.52
N ILE A 50 24.23 27.15 -5.95
CA ILE A 50 22.89 26.61 -6.21
C ILE A 50 22.96 25.57 -7.34
N GLU A 51 23.80 25.82 -8.34
CA GLU A 51 24.04 24.93 -9.46
C GLU A 51 24.64 23.58 -9.03
N ASP A 52 25.62 23.58 -8.12
CA ASP A 52 26.19 22.34 -7.58
C ASP A 52 25.15 21.55 -6.79
N LYS A 53 24.38 22.22 -5.93
CA LYS A 53 23.30 21.59 -5.14
C LYS A 53 22.26 20.95 -6.05
N GLN A 54 21.83 21.66 -7.09
CA GLN A 54 20.87 21.14 -8.08
C GLN A 54 21.45 19.99 -8.91
N ARG A 55 22.72 20.08 -9.32
CA ARG A 55 23.42 19.01 -10.04
C ARG A 55 23.49 17.74 -9.20
N TRP A 56 23.88 17.85 -7.94
CA TRP A 56 23.94 16.69 -7.03
C TRP A 56 22.56 16.10 -6.78
N LEU A 57 21.55 16.93 -6.49
CA LEU A 57 20.17 16.48 -6.33
C LEU A 57 19.67 15.71 -7.57
N SER A 58 19.87 16.27 -8.76
CA SER A 58 19.48 15.62 -10.02
C SER A 58 20.23 14.30 -10.26
N THR A 59 21.54 14.27 -10.02
CA THR A 59 22.37 13.07 -10.15
C THR A 59 21.92 11.95 -9.20
N GLY A 60 21.61 12.30 -7.95
CA GLY A 60 21.10 11.34 -6.97
C GLY A 60 19.71 10.81 -7.30
N LEU A 61 18.78 11.70 -7.71
CA LEU A 61 17.45 11.28 -8.16
C LEU A 61 17.51 10.39 -9.40
N GLU A 62 18.44 10.66 -10.33
CA GLU A 62 18.67 9.81 -11.48
C GLU A 62 19.16 8.43 -11.06
N ALA A 63 20.11 8.35 -10.12
CA ALA A 63 20.58 7.08 -9.58
C ALA A 63 19.46 6.27 -8.89
N ILE A 64 18.57 6.95 -8.15
CA ILE A 64 17.38 6.34 -7.55
C ILE A 64 16.44 5.81 -8.64
N SER A 65 16.14 6.62 -9.67
CA SER A 65 15.25 6.21 -10.77
C SER A 65 15.75 4.98 -11.54
N LYS A 66 17.07 4.73 -11.50
CA LYS A 66 17.75 3.57 -12.10
C LYS A 66 17.81 2.36 -11.17
N GLY A 67 17.23 2.41 -9.97
CA GLY A 67 17.31 1.35 -8.95
C GLY A 67 18.71 1.17 -8.37
N GLN A 68 19.59 2.18 -8.46
CA GLN A 68 21.03 2.03 -8.13
C GLN A 68 21.37 2.34 -6.67
N VAL A 69 20.41 2.79 -5.86
CA VAL A 69 20.64 3.29 -4.49
C VAL A 69 19.91 2.40 -3.48
N CYS A 70 20.62 1.97 -2.44
CA CYS A 70 20.04 1.28 -1.28
C CYS A 70 20.19 2.12 -0.02
N ALA A 71 19.11 2.20 0.77
CA ALA A 71 19.11 2.72 2.12
C ALA A 71 19.38 1.58 3.11
N LEU A 72 20.35 1.74 4.01
CA LEU A 72 20.65 0.77 5.06
C LEU A 72 20.68 1.44 6.44
N VAL A 73 19.78 1.03 7.31
CA VAL A 73 19.74 1.51 8.70
C VAL A 73 20.43 0.52 9.65
N MET A 74 21.33 1.03 10.47
CA MET A 74 21.94 0.29 11.57
C MET A 74 21.05 0.39 12.82
N SER A 75 20.32 -0.66 13.12
CA SER A 75 19.31 -0.73 14.19
C SER A 75 19.59 -1.86 15.21
N GLY A 76 20.85 -2.04 15.56
CA GLY A 76 21.27 -2.99 16.62
C GLY A 76 20.95 -2.51 18.05
N GLY A 77 20.62 -1.23 18.23
CA GLY A 77 20.46 -0.60 19.55
C GLY A 77 19.09 -0.83 20.20
N GLN A 78 19.09 -0.96 21.53
CA GLN A 78 17.89 -0.95 22.37
C GLN A 78 17.53 0.48 22.81
N GLY A 79 16.24 0.72 23.03
CA GLY A 79 15.69 1.98 23.51
C GLY A 79 15.84 2.23 25.02
N THR A 80 16.59 1.41 25.76
CA THR A 80 16.60 1.42 27.23
C THR A 80 16.97 2.77 27.84
N ARG A 81 17.88 3.52 27.20
CA ARG A 81 18.25 4.89 27.64
C ARG A 81 17.13 5.91 27.49
N LEU A 82 16.13 5.62 26.66
CA LEU A 82 14.94 6.44 26.43
C LEU A 82 13.78 6.02 27.35
N GLY A 83 13.99 5.04 28.24
CA GLY A 83 12.91 4.42 29.02
C GLY A 83 12.05 3.45 28.22
N PHE A 84 12.50 3.03 27.03
CA PHE A 84 11.76 2.13 26.14
C PHE A 84 12.38 0.73 26.12
N ALA A 85 11.58 -0.29 26.38
CA ALA A 85 12.04 -1.68 26.48
C ALA A 85 12.28 -2.35 25.12
N GLY A 86 11.92 -1.70 24.01
CA GLY A 86 12.00 -2.24 22.66
C GLY A 86 13.19 -1.75 21.82
N PRO A 87 13.29 -2.24 20.58
CA PRO A 87 14.27 -1.81 19.58
C PRO A 87 14.15 -0.31 19.32
N LYS A 88 15.27 0.43 19.30
CA LYS A 88 15.22 1.90 19.25
C LYS A 88 14.43 2.46 18.05
N GLY A 89 14.48 1.81 16.88
CA GLY A 89 13.74 2.26 15.71
C GLY A 89 12.22 2.23 15.85
N MET A 90 11.69 1.47 16.81
CA MET A 90 10.25 1.41 17.13
C MET A 90 9.81 2.55 18.07
N TYR A 91 10.75 3.36 18.56
CA TYR A 91 10.46 4.43 19.50
C TYR A 91 9.71 5.57 18.82
N ASP A 92 8.58 5.96 19.42
CA ASP A 92 7.88 7.21 19.13
C ASP A 92 8.57 8.34 19.90
N ILE A 93 9.04 9.34 19.16
CA ILE A 93 9.69 10.52 19.76
C ILE A 93 8.68 11.53 20.29
N GLY A 94 7.36 11.30 20.19
CA GLY A 94 6.25 12.13 20.66
C GLY A 94 5.76 13.15 19.63
N LEU A 95 5.89 12.85 18.32
CA LEU A 95 5.31 13.70 17.27
C LEU A 95 3.78 13.59 17.29
N PRO A 96 3.03 14.58 16.76
CA PRO A 96 1.56 14.50 16.70
C PRO A 96 1.04 13.24 16.01
N SER A 97 1.79 12.70 15.05
CA SER A 97 1.44 11.46 14.35
C SER A 97 1.77 10.16 15.10
N GLU A 98 2.48 10.24 16.24
CA GLU A 98 2.98 9.10 17.04
C GLU A 98 3.87 8.12 16.23
N LYS A 99 4.42 8.57 15.09
CA LYS A 99 5.21 7.75 14.20
C LYS A 99 6.53 7.32 14.82
N SER A 100 6.82 6.03 14.70
CA SER A 100 8.15 5.49 15.02
C SER A 100 9.23 6.01 14.08
N LEU A 101 10.49 5.99 14.52
CA LEU A 101 11.64 6.34 13.66
C LEU A 101 11.69 5.51 12.38
N PHE A 102 11.37 4.20 12.45
CA PHE A 102 11.28 3.34 11.26
C PHE A 102 10.23 3.81 10.27
N GLN A 103 9.06 4.22 10.76
CA GLN A 103 8.01 4.75 9.90
C GLN A 103 8.44 6.05 9.22
N LEU A 104 9.08 6.97 9.94
CA LEU A 104 9.62 8.20 9.35
C LEU A 104 10.61 7.91 8.21
N PHE A 105 11.49 6.92 8.38
CA PHE A 105 12.43 6.51 7.34
C PHE A 105 11.74 5.90 6.13
N ALA A 106 10.78 4.99 6.35
CA ALA A 106 10.03 4.34 5.27
C ALA A 106 9.21 5.35 4.45
N GLU A 107 8.55 6.31 5.10
CA GLU A 107 7.78 7.35 4.41
C GLU A 107 8.68 8.30 3.60
N ARG A 108 9.87 8.64 4.10
CA ARG A 108 10.87 9.42 3.35
C ARG A 108 11.35 8.67 2.11
N ILE A 109 11.58 7.36 2.22
CA ILE A 109 11.95 6.52 1.07
C ILE A 109 10.84 6.58 0.01
N ARG A 110 9.58 6.31 0.38
CA ARG A 110 8.43 6.33 -0.54
C ARG A 110 8.27 7.69 -1.24
N ALA A 111 8.50 8.77 -0.52
CA ALA A 111 8.47 10.11 -1.09
C ALA A 111 9.60 10.35 -2.11
N LEU A 112 10.81 9.85 -1.84
CA LEU A 112 11.91 9.92 -2.80
C LEU A 112 11.66 9.10 -4.06
N GLU A 113 11.04 7.91 -3.95
CA GLU A 113 10.64 7.11 -5.10
C GLU A 113 9.64 7.85 -5.99
N ALA A 114 8.66 8.53 -5.38
CA ALA A 114 7.70 9.37 -6.10
C ALA A 114 8.39 10.56 -6.78
N LEU A 115 9.30 11.25 -6.09
CA LEU A 115 10.06 12.36 -6.66
C LEU A 115 10.97 11.91 -7.82
N ALA A 116 11.62 10.76 -7.71
CA ALA A 116 12.45 10.20 -8.77
C ALA A 116 11.61 9.81 -10.00
N ALA A 117 10.48 9.13 -9.80
CA ALA A 117 9.57 8.78 -10.89
C ALA A 117 9.00 10.02 -11.59
N LYS A 118 8.76 11.11 -10.85
CA LYS A 118 8.32 12.40 -11.42
C LYS A 118 9.43 13.11 -12.20
N ALA A 119 10.65 13.09 -11.69
CA ALA A 119 11.80 13.71 -12.35
C ALA A 119 12.22 12.95 -13.63
N PHE A 120 11.96 11.64 -13.69
CA PHE A 120 12.32 10.73 -14.78
C PHE A 120 11.12 9.87 -15.21
N PRO A 121 10.07 10.47 -15.83
CA PRO A 121 8.80 9.81 -16.14
C PRO A 121 8.90 8.72 -17.21
N GLU A 122 9.99 8.67 -17.97
CA GLU A 122 10.28 7.62 -18.95
C GLU A 122 10.63 6.27 -18.29
N ARG A 123 10.85 6.26 -16.98
CA ARG A 123 11.15 5.05 -16.19
C ARG A 123 9.92 4.59 -15.43
N SER A 124 9.77 3.28 -15.29
CA SER A 124 8.66 2.72 -14.54
C SER A 124 8.82 2.98 -13.04
N LYS A 125 7.70 3.13 -12.33
CA LYS A 125 7.69 3.26 -10.86
C LYS A 125 8.33 2.05 -10.17
N ALA A 126 8.23 0.87 -10.77
CA ALA A 126 8.87 -0.35 -10.26
C ALA A 126 10.41 -0.29 -10.32
N GLU A 127 10.99 0.40 -11.30
CA GLU A 127 12.45 0.59 -11.41
C GLU A 127 13.00 1.61 -10.41
N SER A 128 12.17 2.52 -9.92
CA SER A 128 12.58 3.58 -8.98
C SER A 128 12.58 3.14 -7.52
N GLN A 129 12.31 1.86 -7.23
CA GLN A 129 12.22 1.34 -5.86
C GLN A 129 13.59 1.35 -5.17
N ILE A 130 13.65 1.92 -3.96
CA ILE A 130 14.84 1.94 -3.12
C ILE A 130 14.78 0.72 -2.19
N PRO A 131 15.75 -0.21 -2.26
CA PRO A 131 15.85 -1.28 -1.26
C PRO A 131 16.14 -0.69 0.13
N PHE A 132 15.39 -1.13 1.15
CA PHE A 132 15.56 -0.70 2.53
C PHE A 132 16.03 -1.85 3.41
N TYR A 133 17.32 -1.81 3.74
CA TYR A 133 18.01 -2.87 4.46
C TYR A 133 18.13 -2.49 5.95
N VAL A 134 17.75 -3.39 6.83
CA VAL A 134 17.69 -3.16 8.28
C VAL A 134 18.64 -4.13 8.98
N MET A 135 19.77 -3.62 9.43
CA MET A 135 20.69 -4.39 10.26
C MET A 135 20.21 -4.37 11.71
N THR A 136 19.91 -5.52 12.29
CA THR A 136 19.45 -5.66 13.67
C THR A 136 20.53 -6.33 14.53
N SER A 137 20.34 -6.39 15.85
CA SER A 137 21.00 -7.39 16.69
C SER A 137 20.21 -8.71 16.64
N LYS A 138 20.80 -9.80 17.16
CA LYS A 138 20.06 -11.06 17.36
C LYS A 138 18.85 -10.88 18.29
N MET A 139 18.98 -10.05 19.32
CA MET A 139 17.97 -9.86 20.36
C MET A 139 16.72 -9.11 19.87
N ASN A 140 16.88 -8.17 18.93
CA ASN A 140 15.76 -7.38 18.40
C ASN A 140 15.31 -7.78 16.99
N HIS A 141 15.89 -8.84 16.40
CA HIS A 141 15.61 -9.21 15.00
C HIS A 141 14.13 -9.51 14.77
N ASP A 142 13.59 -10.49 15.51
CA ASP A 142 12.23 -10.97 15.32
C ASP A 142 11.19 -9.89 15.66
N THR A 143 11.41 -9.15 16.76
CA THR A 143 10.54 -8.02 17.15
C THR A 143 10.52 -6.92 16.09
N THR A 144 11.67 -6.58 15.51
CA THR A 144 11.74 -5.57 14.44
C THR A 144 11.00 -6.07 13.19
N MET A 145 11.20 -7.32 12.78
CA MET A 145 10.50 -7.88 11.63
C MET A 145 8.99 -7.95 11.82
N ALA A 146 8.54 -8.38 13.00
CA ALA A 146 7.13 -8.44 13.35
C ALA A 146 6.49 -7.05 13.29
N PHE A 147 7.15 -6.03 13.84
CA PHE A 147 6.68 -4.66 13.82
C PHE A 147 6.47 -4.14 12.39
N PHE A 148 7.43 -4.36 11.48
CA PHE A 148 7.25 -3.97 10.07
C PHE A 148 6.09 -4.72 9.41
N ARG A 149 5.94 -6.04 9.64
CA ARG A 149 4.84 -6.82 9.05
C ARG A 149 3.46 -6.38 9.55
N GLU A 150 3.33 -6.17 10.86
CA GLU A 150 2.10 -5.68 11.50
C GLU A 150 1.63 -4.35 10.90
N HIS A 151 2.58 -3.50 10.51
CA HIS A 151 2.32 -2.19 9.92
C HIS A 151 2.42 -2.19 8.38
N ALA A 152 2.28 -3.36 7.73
CA ALA A 152 2.34 -3.52 6.28
C ALA A 152 3.55 -2.81 5.63
N PHE A 153 4.71 -2.96 6.27
CA PHE A 153 6.00 -2.35 5.91
C PHE A 153 5.94 -0.83 5.72
N PHE A 154 5.00 -0.15 6.40
CA PHE A 154 4.73 1.29 6.25
C PHE A 154 4.46 1.72 4.80
N GLY A 155 3.93 0.80 4.00
CA GLY A 155 3.61 0.97 2.58
C GLY A 155 4.79 0.82 1.61
N LEU A 156 5.97 0.39 2.08
CA LEU A 156 7.01 -0.17 1.19
C LEU A 156 6.58 -1.57 0.74
N GLN A 157 7.01 -2.00 -0.44
CA GLN A 157 6.78 -3.39 -0.84
C GLN A 157 7.68 -4.32 -0.02
N GLU A 158 7.14 -5.48 0.38
CA GLU A 158 7.93 -6.48 1.11
C GLU A 158 9.19 -6.88 0.31
N SER A 159 9.10 -6.90 -1.02
CA SER A 159 10.23 -7.15 -1.91
C SER A 159 11.38 -6.15 -1.72
N GLN A 160 11.15 -4.93 -1.24
CA GLN A 160 12.19 -3.93 -1.02
C GLN A 160 12.97 -4.15 0.29
N MET A 161 12.42 -4.95 1.19
CA MET A 161 12.93 -5.08 2.55
C MET A 161 13.91 -6.25 2.70
N LEU A 162 14.99 -6.03 3.44
CA LEU A 162 15.84 -7.11 3.94
C LEU A 162 16.26 -6.84 5.37
N PHE A 163 15.96 -7.79 6.25
CA PHE A 163 16.42 -7.77 7.64
C PHE A 163 17.55 -8.76 7.81
N PHE A 164 18.62 -8.37 8.49
CA PHE A 164 19.70 -9.28 8.83
C PHE A 164 20.34 -8.92 10.17
N PRO A 165 20.66 -9.91 11.03
CA PRO A 165 21.30 -9.64 12.30
C PRO A 165 22.81 -9.45 12.12
N GLN A 166 23.38 -8.51 12.88
CA GLN A 166 24.81 -8.39 13.06
C GLN A 166 25.37 -9.55 13.90
N GLY A 167 26.70 -9.70 13.86
CA GLY A 167 27.42 -10.72 14.61
C GLY A 167 27.45 -10.46 16.11
N THR A 168 27.97 -11.45 16.83
CA THR A 168 28.31 -11.32 18.25
C THR A 168 29.71 -11.87 18.49
N LEU A 169 30.47 -11.21 19.37
CA LEU A 169 31.79 -11.66 19.82
C LEU A 169 31.71 -12.16 21.26
N PRO A 170 32.55 -13.14 21.64
CA PRO A 170 32.72 -13.52 23.03
C PRO A 170 33.15 -12.36 23.93
N CYS A 171 32.69 -12.37 25.18
CA CYS A 171 33.19 -11.51 26.23
C CYS A 171 34.36 -12.17 26.97
N PHE A 172 35.32 -11.37 27.42
CA PHE A 172 36.53 -11.86 28.06
C PHE A 172 36.69 -11.28 29.46
N THR A 173 37.30 -12.02 30.38
CA THR A 173 37.84 -11.46 31.61
C THR A 173 39.05 -10.57 31.28
N THR A 174 39.51 -9.77 32.23
CA THR A 174 40.69 -8.91 32.05
C THR A 174 41.98 -9.67 31.79
N ASP A 175 42.06 -10.95 32.19
CA ASP A 175 43.16 -11.88 31.90
C ASP A 175 42.93 -12.73 30.63
N GLY A 176 41.90 -12.42 29.82
CA GLY A 176 41.70 -13.01 28.50
C GLY A 176 41.01 -14.37 28.45
N LYS A 177 40.34 -14.76 29.54
CA LYS A 177 39.50 -15.98 29.59
C LYS A 177 38.10 -15.67 29.09
N LEU A 178 37.46 -16.66 28.49
CA LEU A 178 36.06 -16.56 28.07
C LEU A 178 35.13 -16.43 29.29
N MET A 179 34.21 -15.48 29.25
CA MET A 179 33.20 -15.30 30.29
C MET A 179 31.96 -16.14 30.03
N LEU A 180 31.44 -16.78 31.07
CA LEU A 180 30.17 -17.49 31.03
C LEU A 180 29.06 -16.60 31.60
N GLU A 181 27.97 -16.43 30.85
CA GLU A 181 26.75 -15.76 31.34
C GLU A 181 25.97 -16.68 32.28
N SER A 182 25.95 -17.98 31.97
CA SER A 182 25.38 -19.06 32.80
C SER A 182 26.29 -20.30 32.75
N SER A 183 26.01 -21.32 33.56
CA SER A 183 26.78 -22.59 33.57
C SER A 183 26.96 -23.28 32.21
N HIS A 184 26.14 -22.93 31.22
CA HIS A 184 26.12 -23.56 29.89
C HIS A 184 26.15 -22.56 28.73
N THR A 185 26.18 -21.25 29.01
CA THR A 185 26.09 -20.19 27.98
C THR A 185 27.28 -19.25 28.07
N LEU A 186 27.96 -19.06 26.94
CA LEU A 186 29.03 -18.08 26.80
C LEU A 186 28.45 -16.67 26.78
N ALA A 187 29.00 -15.76 27.59
CA ALA A 187 28.67 -14.35 27.50
C ALA A 187 29.17 -13.82 26.15
N THR A 188 28.26 -13.25 25.37
CA THR A 188 28.58 -12.63 24.08
C THR A 188 27.96 -11.24 24.01
N ALA A 189 28.56 -10.37 23.22
CA ALA A 189 28.04 -9.03 22.97
C ALA A 189 28.12 -8.69 21.49
N SER A 190 27.38 -7.66 21.07
CA SER A 190 27.43 -7.18 19.69
C SER A 190 28.86 -6.80 19.28
N ASP A 191 29.22 -7.12 18.05
CA ASP A 191 30.54 -6.87 17.45
C ASP A 191 30.77 -5.40 17.00
N GLY A 192 29.95 -4.47 17.51
CA GLY A 192 29.98 -3.05 17.16
C GLY A 192 29.20 -2.72 15.87
N ASN A 193 29.24 -1.46 15.42
CA ASN A 193 28.57 -1.06 14.18
C ASN A 193 29.41 -1.42 12.93
N GLY A 194 30.72 -1.65 13.07
CA GLY A 194 31.62 -2.18 12.03
C GLY A 194 31.34 -3.64 11.66
N GLY A 195 30.58 -4.37 12.47
CA GLY A 195 30.08 -5.71 12.15
C GLY A 195 29.22 -5.77 10.87
N ILE A 196 28.75 -4.60 10.40
CA ILE A 196 27.96 -4.44 9.17
C ILE A 196 28.59 -5.12 7.95
N TYR A 197 29.90 -5.01 7.75
CA TYR A 197 30.56 -5.55 6.57
C TYR A 197 30.49 -7.08 6.53
N LYS A 198 30.82 -7.73 7.65
CA LYS A 198 30.72 -9.18 7.80
C LYS A 198 29.26 -9.65 7.69
N ALA A 199 28.34 -8.93 8.34
CA ALA A 199 26.92 -9.26 8.35
C ALA A 199 26.29 -9.16 6.94
N LEU A 200 26.66 -8.14 6.16
CA LEU A 200 26.24 -7.98 4.77
C LEU A 200 26.71 -9.12 3.88
N ALA A 201 27.96 -9.58 4.06
CA ALA A 201 28.50 -10.71 3.33
C ALA A 201 27.82 -12.04 3.74
N SER A 202 27.78 -12.34 5.04
CA SER A 202 27.29 -13.63 5.54
C SER A 202 25.78 -13.84 5.39
N SER A 203 25.00 -12.76 5.34
CA SER A 203 23.55 -12.82 5.13
C SER A 203 23.15 -12.99 3.66
N GLY A 204 24.10 -12.87 2.72
CA GLY A 204 23.82 -12.79 1.29
C GLY A 204 23.24 -11.45 0.84
N ALA A 205 23.20 -10.44 1.71
CA ALA A 205 22.70 -9.10 1.40
C ALA A 205 23.48 -8.45 0.23
N LEU A 206 24.82 -8.57 0.21
CA LEU A 206 25.63 -8.03 -0.89
C LEU A 206 25.26 -8.66 -2.24
N ALA A 207 25.03 -9.98 -2.27
CA ALA A 207 24.63 -10.69 -3.48
C ALA A 207 23.26 -10.19 -3.97
N LYS A 208 22.28 -10.04 -3.07
CA LYS A 208 20.95 -9.52 -3.40
C LYS A 208 20.99 -8.08 -3.93
N LEU A 209 21.84 -7.22 -3.37
CA LEU A 209 22.03 -5.84 -3.86
C LEU A 209 22.61 -5.84 -5.28
N ARG A 210 23.63 -6.67 -5.53
CA ARG A 210 24.23 -6.83 -6.86
C ARG A 210 23.23 -7.36 -7.87
N ASP A 211 22.46 -8.39 -7.52
CA ASP A 211 21.47 -9.00 -8.42
C ASP A 211 20.33 -8.01 -8.77
N ARG A 212 20.09 -7.01 -7.92
CA ARG A 212 19.18 -5.88 -8.19
C ARG A 212 19.79 -4.73 -8.98
N GLY A 213 21.10 -4.75 -9.25
CA GLY A 213 21.80 -3.67 -9.94
C GLY A 213 22.09 -2.44 -9.06
N VAL A 214 22.05 -2.59 -7.73
CA VAL A 214 22.42 -1.52 -6.79
C VAL A 214 23.92 -1.22 -6.93
N LYS A 215 24.27 0.06 -6.99
CA LYS A 215 25.65 0.54 -7.11
C LYS A 215 26.12 1.32 -5.90
N TYR A 216 25.18 1.89 -5.15
CA TYR A 216 25.48 2.84 -4.08
C TYR A 216 24.71 2.45 -2.82
N LEU A 217 25.43 2.37 -1.71
CA LEU A 217 24.88 2.05 -0.40
C LEU A 217 24.97 3.28 0.50
N HIS A 218 23.83 3.79 0.96
CA HIS A 218 23.75 4.84 1.97
C HIS A 218 23.45 4.20 3.33
N VAL A 219 24.43 4.22 4.22
CA VAL A 219 24.34 3.64 5.57
C VAL A 219 24.14 4.74 6.61
N PHE A 220 23.17 4.58 7.51
CA PHE A 220 22.90 5.56 8.57
C PHE A 220 22.48 4.90 9.90
N SER A 221 22.64 5.65 10.99
CA SER A 221 22.21 5.22 12.33
C SER A 221 20.70 5.42 12.54
N VAL A 222 20.05 4.47 13.23
CA VAL A 222 18.61 4.52 13.53
C VAL A 222 18.23 5.72 14.42
N ASP A 223 19.16 6.26 15.20
CA ASP A 223 18.85 7.23 16.24
C ASP A 223 18.74 8.68 15.76
N ASN A 224 18.99 8.98 14.48
CA ASN A 224 18.89 10.34 13.94
C ASN A 224 17.50 10.60 13.32
N ALA A 225 16.64 11.33 14.03
CA ALA A 225 15.28 11.64 13.57
C ALA A 225 15.25 12.53 12.32
N LEU A 226 16.29 13.36 12.10
CA LEU A 226 16.43 14.23 10.93
C LEU A 226 17.13 13.56 9.74
N CYS A 227 17.51 12.28 9.84
CA CYS A 227 18.26 11.63 8.78
C CYS A 227 17.49 11.66 7.44
N LYS A 228 18.08 12.32 6.44
CA LYS A 228 17.62 12.27 5.04
C LYS A 228 18.01 10.92 4.46
N VAL A 229 17.13 9.93 4.60
CA VAL A 229 17.36 8.56 4.14
C VAL A 229 17.48 8.52 2.62
N ALA A 230 18.47 7.79 2.09
CA ALA A 230 18.79 7.76 0.66
C ALA A 230 18.96 9.18 0.03
N ASP A 231 19.47 10.14 0.81
CA ASP A 231 19.59 11.55 0.39
C ASP A 231 20.21 11.71 -1.02
N PRO A 232 19.42 12.14 -2.02
CA PRO A 232 19.91 12.30 -3.38
C PRO A 232 21.00 13.36 -3.49
N THR A 233 21.01 14.37 -2.63
CA THR A 233 22.07 15.40 -2.65
C THR A 233 23.40 14.80 -2.21
N PHE A 234 23.43 14.06 -1.10
CA PHE A 234 24.64 13.42 -0.61
C PHE A 234 25.11 12.27 -1.52
N VAL A 235 24.19 11.46 -2.02
CA VAL A 235 24.49 10.39 -3.00
C VAL A 235 25.06 11.00 -4.28
N GLY A 236 24.40 12.03 -4.84
CA GLY A 236 24.87 12.73 -6.03
C GLY A 236 26.22 13.40 -5.85
N TYR A 237 26.46 14.01 -4.69
CA TYR A 237 27.77 14.55 -4.30
C TYR A 237 28.87 13.47 -4.34
N CYS A 238 28.62 12.30 -3.75
CA CYS A 238 29.59 11.21 -3.74
C CYS A 238 29.83 10.65 -5.15
N ILE A 239 28.78 10.56 -5.99
CA ILE A 239 28.90 10.15 -7.40
C ILE A 239 29.74 11.14 -8.19
N ASP A 240 29.47 12.45 -8.05
CA ASP A 240 30.20 13.54 -8.72
C ASP A 240 31.70 13.49 -8.39
N LYS A 241 32.04 13.25 -7.12
CA LYS A 241 33.41 13.07 -6.63
C LYS A 241 34.02 11.70 -6.92
N ARG A 242 33.25 10.76 -7.50
CA ARG A 242 33.64 9.35 -7.74
C ARG A 242 34.12 8.65 -6.48
N ALA A 243 33.48 8.93 -5.36
CA ALA A 243 33.88 8.45 -4.05
C ALA A 243 33.75 6.92 -3.96
N ASP A 244 34.74 6.25 -3.35
CA ASP A 244 34.61 4.84 -2.95
C ASP A 244 33.98 4.73 -1.55
N CYS A 245 34.29 5.68 -0.67
CA CYS A 245 33.67 5.90 0.62
C CYS A 245 33.31 7.38 0.80
N GLY A 246 32.16 7.66 1.40
CA GLY A 246 31.74 9.02 1.74
C GLY A 246 31.29 9.12 3.19
N ASN A 247 31.46 10.29 3.81
CA ASN A 247 30.92 10.58 5.13
C ASN A 247 30.26 11.96 5.15
N LYS A 248 29.03 12.00 5.65
CA LYS A 248 28.34 13.25 5.96
C LYS A 248 28.66 13.61 7.41
N VAL A 249 29.12 14.84 7.62
CA VAL A 249 29.54 15.36 8.93
C VAL A 249 28.77 16.62 9.29
N VAL A 250 28.63 16.90 10.59
CA VAL A 250 28.19 18.20 11.09
C VAL A 250 29.34 18.86 11.82
N TRP A 251 29.39 20.19 11.82
CA TRP A 251 30.40 20.87 12.63
C TRP A 251 30.02 20.79 14.11
N LYS A 252 30.98 20.46 14.98
CA LYS A 252 30.79 20.49 16.43
C LYS A 252 30.35 21.88 16.88
N ALA A 253 29.32 21.90 17.73
CA ALA A 253 28.85 23.14 18.32
C ALA A 253 29.74 23.55 19.50
N HIS A 254 30.36 22.56 20.17
CA HIS A 254 31.22 22.78 21.32
C HIS A 254 32.48 21.90 21.27
N PRO A 255 33.66 22.40 21.73
CA PRO A 255 34.90 21.64 21.83
C PRO A 255 34.76 20.27 22.50
N HIS A 256 33.89 20.20 23.51
CA HIS A 256 33.72 19.03 24.37
C HIS A 256 32.53 18.11 24.00
N ASP A 257 31.95 18.28 22.80
CA ASP A 257 30.93 17.35 22.31
C ASP A 257 31.52 15.92 22.22
N CYS A 258 30.84 14.94 22.81
CA CYS A 258 31.27 13.53 22.86
C CYS A 258 30.96 12.81 21.53
N VAL A 259 31.62 13.24 20.46
CA VAL A 259 31.51 12.70 19.10
C VAL A 259 32.89 12.58 18.48
N GLY A 260 33.15 11.46 17.80
CA GLY A 260 34.36 11.28 17.02
C GLY A 260 34.39 12.25 15.84
N VAL A 261 35.59 12.71 15.46
CA VAL A 261 35.80 13.69 14.39
C VAL A 261 36.61 13.09 13.26
N VAL A 262 36.26 13.42 12.03
CA VAL A 262 37.01 13.01 10.85
C VAL A 262 38.29 13.84 10.76
N ALA A 263 39.41 13.15 10.59
CA ALA A 263 40.74 13.73 10.51
C ALA A 263 41.63 12.89 9.56
N LYS A 264 42.90 13.28 9.41
CA LYS A 264 43.91 12.45 8.77
C LYS A 264 44.96 12.01 9.79
N LYS A 265 45.41 10.78 9.67
CA LYS A 265 46.58 10.24 10.37
C LYS A 265 47.49 9.60 9.33
N ASN A 266 48.72 10.09 9.20
CA ASN A 266 49.68 9.67 8.16
C ASN A 266 49.07 9.74 6.74
N ASP A 267 48.52 10.89 6.37
CA ASP A 267 47.81 11.14 5.09
C ASP A 267 46.55 10.30 4.81
N ARG A 268 46.13 9.44 5.75
CA ARG A 268 44.93 8.59 5.59
C ARG A 268 43.78 9.08 6.46
N PHE A 269 42.57 9.03 5.90
CA PHE A 269 41.36 9.40 6.63
C PHE A 269 41.12 8.45 7.81
N CYS A 270 40.78 9.01 8.96
CA CYS A 270 40.39 8.26 10.15
C CYS A 270 39.31 9.05 10.91
N VAL A 271 38.70 8.39 11.90
CA VAL A 271 37.93 9.07 12.93
C VAL A 271 38.75 9.01 14.21
N ILE A 272 38.91 10.17 14.85
CA ILE A 272 39.56 10.28 16.15
C ILE A 272 38.47 10.37 17.19
N GLU A 273 38.48 9.43 18.12
CA GLU A 273 37.47 9.41 19.19
C GLU A 273 37.73 10.53 20.19
N TYR A 274 36.67 11.04 20.81
CA TYR A 274 36.78 12.16 21.75
C TYR A 274 37.67 11.84 22.97
N SER A 275 37.85 10.56 23.31
CA SER A 275 38.78 10.10 24.36
C SER A 275 40.25 10.14 23.95
N GLU A 276 40.54 10.30 22.66
CA GLU A 276 41.89 10.33 22.09
C GLU A 276 42.38 11.77 21.83
N ILE A 277 41.49 12.75 21.98
CA ILE A 277 41.77 14.17 21.76
C ILE A 277 42.02 14.84 23.11
N ASP A 278 43.18 15.47 23.26
CA ASP A 278 43.46 16.28 24.44
C ASP A 278 42.69 17.62 24.42
N ARG A 279 42.68 18.32 25.56
CA ARG A 279 41.93 19.57 25.70
C ARG A 279 42.38 20.65 24.72
N GLU A 280 43.69 20.75 24.47
CA GLU A 280 44.26 21.77 23.58
C GLU A 280 43.81 21.55 22.14
N MET A 281 43.88 20.31 21.67
CA MET A 281 43.42 19.91 20.34
C MET A 281 41.91 20.09 20.19
N ALA A 282 41.12 19.76 21.23
CA ALA A 282 39.67 19.92 21.22
C ALA A 282 39.22 21.39 21.14
N GLU A 283 39.92 22.28 21.84
CA GLU A 283 39.61 23.72 21.95
C GLU A 283 40.25 24.56 20.81
N ARG A 284 41.10 23.95 19.96
CA ARG A 284 41.78 24.64 18.87
C ARG A 284 40.79 25.17 17.82
N VAL A 285 40.88 26.47 17.52
CA VAL A 285 40.09 27.17 16.51
C VAL A 285 40.97 27.65 15.34
N ASP A 286 40.36 27.76 14.16
CA ASP A 286 40.97 28.38 12.99
C ASP A 286 40.76 29.89 13.08
N ASP A 287 41.86 30.66 13.13
CA ASP A 287 41.83 32.12 13.37
C ASP A 287 41.08 32.91 12.28
N ARG A 288 40.95 32.35 11.07
CA ARG A 288 40.27 33.00 9.94
C ARG A 288 38.76 32.80 9.99
N THR A 289 38.31 31.62 10.41
CA THR A 289 36.89 31.22 10.37
C THR A 289 36.22 31.24 11.74
N GLY A 290 37.00 31.26 12.82
CA GLY A 290 36.53 31.11 14.21
C GLY A 290 35.95 29.72 14.52
N LYS A 291 36.04 28.76 13.58
CA LYS A 291 35.51 27.40 13.72
C LYS A 291 36.55 26.48 14.36
N LEU A 292 36.09 25.44 15.05
CA LEU A 292 36.97 24.39 15.61
C LEU A 292 37.76 23.69 14.50
N VAL A 293 39.07 23.56 14.67
CA VAL A 293 39.96 22.90 13.71
C VAL A 293 39.62 21.41 13.59
N PHE A 294 39.34 20.76 14.72
CA PHE A 294 38.84 19.39 14.79
C PHE A 294 37.33 19.39 15.01
N GLY A 295 36.60 19.96 14.05
CA GLY A 295 35.15 20.19 14.16
C GLY A 295 34.27 19.22 13.36
N ALA A 296 34.81 18.44 12.42
CA ALA A 296 34.04 17.59 11.51
C ALA A 296 33.50 16.33 12.21
N ALA A 297 32.40 16.45 12.95
CA ALA A 297 31.82 15.35 13.71
C ALA A 297 31.21 14.28 12.79
N ASN A 298 31.63 13.03 12.97
CA ASN A 298 31.03 11.89 12.31
C ASN A 298 29.64 11.60 12.91
N ILE A 299 28.59 11.75 12.10
CA ILE A 299 27.20 11.50 12.51
C ILE A 299 26.70 10.09 12.14
N CYS A 300 27.62 9.16 11.85
CA CYS A 300 27.33 7.81 11.40
C CYS A 300 26.44 7.77 10.15
N ASN A 301 26.71 8.66 9.19
CA ASN A 301 26.05 8.72 7.89
C ASN A 301 27.11 8.56 6.79
N HIS A 302 27.04 7.43 6.08
CA HIS A 302 28.09 6.95 5.19
C HIS A 302 27.56 6.56 3.82
N PHE A 303 28.46 6.64 2.84
CA PHE A 303 28.23 6.20 1.47
C PHE A 303 29.30 5.19 1.08
N PHE A 304 28.92 4.15 0.33
CA PHE A 304 29.85 3.18 -0.26
C PHE A 304 29.49 2.84 -1.70
N THR A 305 30.51 2.74 -2.55
CA THR A 305 30.36 2.28 -3.94
C THR A 305 30.53 0.77 -4.04
N MET A 306 29.53 0.07 -4.58
CA MET A 306 29.50 -1.40 -4.68
C MET A 306 29.70 -1.95 -6.09
N TYR A 307 29.18 -1.33 -7.16
CA TYR A 307 29.25 -1.99 -8.47
C TYR A 307 29.28 -0.99 -9.63
N VAL A 308 30.49 -0.55 -9.99
CA VAL A 308 30.71 0.40 -11.08
C VAL A 308 31.77 -0.11 -12.06
N ALA A 309 31.60 0.20 -13.35
CA ALA A 309 32.57 -0.13 -14.37
C ALA A 309 33.87 0.66 -14.12
N SER A 310 35.00 -0.05 -14.03
CA SER A 310 36.30 0.58 -13.80
C SER A 310 36.84 1.19 -15.10
N ILE A 311 37.16 2.49 -15.11
CA ILE A 311 37.76 3.13 -16.28
C ILE A 311 39.19 2.59 -16.44
N GLY A 312 39.45 1.87 -17.55
CA GLY A 312 40.76 1.30 -17.87
C GLY A 312 40.94 -0.18 -17.51
N ARG A 313 39.91 -0.87 -16.98
CA ARG A 313 39.88 -2.33 -16.81
C ARG A 313 38.58 -2.90 -17.34
N LEU A 314 38.62 -4.12 -17.88
CA LEU A 314 37.43 -4.87 -18.32
C LEU A 314 36.59 -5.46 -17.15
N CYS A 315 36.82 -5.05 -15.91
CA CYS A 315 36.18 -5.61 -14.71
C CYS A 315 35.42 -4.56 -13.89
N TRP A 316 34.41 -5.02 -13.15
CA TRP A 316 33.64 -4.23 -12.19
C TRP A 316 34.43 -4.03 -10.89
N PHE A 317 34.20 -2.92 -10.18
CA PHE A 317 34.83 -2.59 -8.90
C PHE A 317 33.78 -2.46 -7.79
N ASP A 318 34.01 -3.15 -6.67
CA ASP A 318 33.21 -3.12 -5.45
C ASP A 318 34.11 -2.74 -4.25
N PHE A 319 33.90 -1.57 -3.66
CA PHE A 319 34.72 -1.14 -2.51
C PHE A 319 34.55 -2.08 -1.31
N LEU A 320 33.32 -2.57 -1.07
CA LEU A 320 33.07 -3.46 0.07
C LEU A 320 33.68 -4.84 -0.16
N VAL A 321 33.50 -5.42 -1.34
CA VAL A 321 33.95 -6.79 -1.65
C VAL A 321 35.44 -6.87 -1.99
N ASP A 322 35.96 -5.93 -2.78
CA ASP A 322 37.33 -5.99 -3.30
C ASP A 322 38.35 -5.33 -2.35
N VAL A 323 37.92 -4.39 -1.51
CA VAL A 323 38.80 -3.62 -0.61
C VAL A 323 38.50 -3.90 0.86
N VAL A 324 37.27 -3.70 1.32
CA VAL A 324 36.96 -3.80 2.75
C VAL A 324 37.05 -5.24 3.26
N LEU A 325 36.28 -6.18 2.69
CA LEU A 325 36.20 -7.55 3.19
C LEU A 325 37.57 -8.27 3.29
N PRO A 326 38.48 -8.15 2.30
CA PRO A 326 39.81 -8.78 2.37
C PRO A 326 40.73 -8.13 3.42
N ASN A 327 40.49 -6.87 3.79
CA ASN A 327 41.33 -6.08 4.69
C ASN A 327 40.69 -5.83 6.07
N LEU A 328 39.61 -6.55 6.41
CA LEU A 328 39.02 -6.43 7.75
C LEU A 328 40.00 -6.89 8.83
N SER A 329 40.34 -5.98 9.74
CA SER A 329 41.26 -6.23 10.85
C SER A 329 40.77 -7.34 11.80
N LEU A 330 41.73 -8.06 12.38
CA LEU A 330 41.50 -8.94 13.54
C LEU A 330 41.63 -8.18 14.88
N ALA A 331 42.14 -6.95 14.87
CA ALA A 331 42.21 -6.08 16.04
C ALA A 331 40.90 -5.31 16.21
N TYR A 332 40.23 -5.56 17.32
CA TYR A 332 39.00 -4.90 17.73
C TYR A 332 39.29 -3.87 18.84
N HIS A 333 38.41 -2.88 18.96
CA HIS A 333 38.45 -1.91 20.05
C HIS A 333 38.04 -2.57 21.37
N VAL A 334 38.80 -2.29 22.43
CA VAL A 334 38.63 -2.89 23.75
C VAL A 334 37.79 -1.98 24.66
N ALA A 335 36.64 -2.48 25.11
CA ALA A 335 35.75 -1.77 26.02
C ALA A 335 35.58 -2.51 27.35
N HIS A 336 35.89 -1.85 28.46
CA HIS A 336 35.64 -2.38 29.81
C HIS A 336 34.19 -2.14 30.21
N LYS A 337 33.45 -3.21 30.54
CA LYS A 337 32.02 -3.16 30.87
C LYS A 337 31.66 -4.05 32.06
N LYS A 338 30.49 -3.78 32.64
CA LYS A 338 29.80 -4.71 33.54
C LYS A 338 29.13 -5.77 32.66
N ILE A 339 29.61 -7.01 32.73
CA ILE A 339 29.11 -8.13 31.93
C ILE A 339 28.48 -9.13 32.88
N ALA A 340 27.23 -9.52 32.60
CA ALA A 340 26.55 -10.57 33.36
C ALA A 340 27.37 -11.86 33.32
N MET A 341 27.55 -12.49 34.48
CA MET A 341 28.37 -13.69 34.58
C MET A 341 27.82 -14.68 35.59
N ALA A 342 28.15 -15.96 35.39
CA ALA A 342 27.82 -17.03 36.32
C ALA A 342 28.73 -16.95 37.56
N ASP A 343 28.14 -17.11 38.75
CA ASP A 343 28.88 -17.38 39.98
C ASP A 343 29.36 -18.84 40.05
N ASP A 344 30.06 -19.19 41.14
CA ASP A 344 30.59 -20.55 41.37
C ASP A 344 29.48 -21.63 41.46
N LYS A 345 28.22 -21.23 41.61
CA LYS A 345 27.04 -22.11 41.62
C LYS A 345 26.33 -22.15 40.27
N GLY A 346 26.83 -21.43 39.27
CA GLY A 346 26.25 -21.34 37.93
C GLY A 346 25.09 -20.36 37.81
N VAL A 347 24.83 -19.53 38.83
CA VAL A 347 23.75 -18.53 38.84
C VAL A 347 24.25 -17.22 38.23
N THR A 348 23.50 -16.69 37.25
CA THR A 348 23.83 -15.42 36.60
C THR A 348 23.63 -14.24 37.56
N TYR A 349 24.64 -13.37 37.69
CA TYR A 349 24.54 -12.10 38.41
C TYR A 349 25.16 -10.96 37.59
N MET A 350 24.75 -9.72 37.91
CA MET A 350 25.33 -8.51 37.33
C MET A 350 26.36 -7.91 38.30
N PRO A 351 27.64 -7.76 37.89
CA PRO A 351 28.68 -7.23 38.77
C PRO A 351 28.53 -5.73 39.03
N SER A 352 28.98 -5.29 40.21
CA SER A 352 28.88 -3.89 40.67
C SER A 352 29.88 -2.95 40.01
N ALA A 353 31.00 -3.48 39.49
CA ALA A 353 32.04 -2.77 38.75
C ALA A 353 32.32 -3.46 37.40
N ASN A 354 33.08 -2.80 36.52
CA ASN A 354 33.50 -3.40 35.25
C ASN A 354 34.23 -4.72 35.51
N SER A 355 33.69 -5.81 34.97
CA SER A 355 34.10 -7.19 35.24
C SER A 355 34.70 -7.90 34.03
N GLY A 356 34.55 -7.32 32.85
CA GLY A 356 35.01 -7.93 31.61
C GLY A 356 35.26 -6.94 30.49
N ILE A 357 35.83 -7.50 29.43
CA ILE A 357 36.20 -6.88 28.18
C ILE A 357 35.21 -7.30 27.12
N LYS A 358 34.63 -6.29 26.47
CA LYS A 358 33.88 -6.40 25.23
C LYS A 358 34.78 -5.93 24.08
N LEU A 359 34.72 -6.62 22.95
CA LEU A 359 35.39 -6.25 21.71
C LEU A 359 34.38 -5.66 20.73
N GLU A 360 34.71 -4.52 20.10
CA GLU A 360 33.84 -3.81 19.15
C GLU A 360 34.62 -3.37 17.91
N SER A 361 33.96 -3.35 16.76
CA SER A 361 34.48 -2.74 15.53
C SER A 361 33.63 -1.54 15.16
N PHE A 362 34.26 -0.53 14.56
CA PHE A 362 33.57 0.67 14.11
C PHE A 362 33.43 0.71 12.60
N ILE A 363 32.30 1.23 12.12
CA ILE A 363 32.01 1.35 10.69
C ILE A 363 33.07 2.20 9.97
N PHE A 364 33.65 3.19 10.65
CA PHE A 364 34.65 4.09 10.11
C PHE A 364 36.09 3.54 10.17
N ASP A 365 36.32 2.36 10.75
CA ASP A 365 37.65 1.70 10.75
C ASP A 365 38.16 1.43 9.32
N VAL A 366 37.28 1.51 8.31
CA VAL A 366 37.61 1.33 6.89
C VAL A 366 38.05 2.62 6.18
N PHE A 367 37.92 3.80 6.80
CA PHE A 367 38.30 5.07 6.17
C PHE A 367 39.75 5.08 5.65
N PRO A 368 40.74 4.48 6.35
CA PRO A 368 42.11 4.39 5.84
C PRO A 368 42.28 3.53 4.58
N LEU A 369 41.28 2.70 4.24
CA LEU A 369 41.29 1.85 3.05
C LEU A 369 40.74 2.57 1.81
N SER A 370 40.06 3.70 2.00
CA SER A 370 39.50 4.50 0.90
C SER A 370 40.61 5.23 0.14
N SER A 371 40.54 5.15 -1.18
CA SER A 371 41.42 5.89 -2.10
C SER A 371 40.81 7.21 -2.55
N ARG A 372 39.48 7.34 -2.46
CA ARG A 372 38.69 8.51 -2.90
C ARG A 372 37.61 8.79 -1.87
N MET A 373 38.03 9.20 -0.68
CA MET A 373 37.11 9.58 0.39
C MET A 373 36.46 10.92 0.05
N ALA A 374 35.14 11.03 0.24
CA ALA A 374 34.42 12.30 0.14
C ALA A 374 33.81 12.69 1.49
N VAL A 375 34.01 13.92 1.93
CA VAL A 375 33.47 14.41 3.21
C VAL A 375 32.62 15.66 2.96
N LEU A 376 31.33 15.55 3.23
CA LEU A 376 30.37 16.65 3.07
C LEU A 376 29.93 17.15 4.45
N SER A 377 30.25 18.41 4.75
CA SER A 377 29.76 19.08 5.96
C SER A 377 28.39 19.72 5.70
N VAL A 378 27.44 19.43 6.57
CA VAL A 378 26.04 19.86 6.45
C VAL A 378 25.54 20.59 7.71
N PRO A 379 24.46 21.38 7.62
CA PRO A 379 23.91 22.09 8.77
C PRO A 379 23.35 21.12 9.81
N ARG A 380 23.71 21.29 11.08
CA ARG A 380 23.28 20.37 12.16
C ARG A 380 21.75 20.39 12.33
N GLU A 381 21.18 21.58 12.26
CA GLU A 381 19.78 21.89 12.51
C GLU A 381 18.79 21.22 11.57
N THR A 382 19.23 20.79 10.38
CA THR A 382 18.38 20.11 9.37
C THR A 382 18.79 18.67 9.07
N GLU A 383 19.88 18.17 9.69
CA GLU A 383 20.48 16.88 9.31
C GLU A 383 20.79 15.98 10.50
N PHE A 384 20.89 16.50 11.73
CA PHE A 384 21.36 15.73 12.87
C PHE A 384 20.63 16.04 14.18
N ALA A 385 19.61 15.22 14.45
CA ALA A 385 18.85 15.20 15.70
C ALA A 385 18.85 13.80 16.32
N PRO A 386 19.96 13.39 16.97
CA PRO A 386 20.06 12.06 17.55
C PRO A 386 19.21 11.92 18.82
N VAL A 387 18.61 10.75 19.05
CA VAL A 387 17.91 10.39 20.30
C VAL A 387 18.77 9.45 21.16
N LYS A 388 19.73 10.05 21.88
CA LYS A 388 20.73 9.35 22.71
C LYS A 388 20.48 9.50 24.20
N ASN A 389 19.87 10.61 24.60
CA ASN A 389 19.55 10.98 25.97
C ASN A 389 18.04 10.79 26.27
N PRO A 390 17.66 10.55 27.54
CA PRO A 390 16.26 10.42 27.92
C PRO A 390 15.46 11.71 27.66
N PRO A 391 14.11 11.62 27.58
CA PRO A 391 13.23 12.78 27.60
C PRO A 391 13.55 13.72 28.78
N GLY A 392 13.41 15.03 28.56
CA GLY A 392 13.76 16.11 29.48
C GLY A 392 15.17 16.68 29.28
N ASN A 393 16.06 16.00 28.55
CA ASN A 393 17.40 16.52 28.26
C ASN A 393 17.34 17.57 27.13
N PRO A 394 18.02 18.73 27.24
CA PRO A 394 17.96 19.79 26.22
C PRO A 394 18.66 19.46 24.88
N VAL A 395 19.53 18.44 24.86
CA VAL A 395 20.40 18.08 23.74
C VAL A 395 20.33 16.58 23.45
N ASP A 396 20.33 16.23 22.16
CA ASP A 396 20.40 14.85 21.66
C ASP A 396 19.38 13.91 22.33
N SER A 397 18.16 14.43 22.50
CA SER A 397 17.00 13.80 23.15
C SER A 397 15.77 13.82 22.22
N PRO A 398 14.73 13.03 22.52
CA PRO A 398 13.45 13.10 21.80
C PRO A 398 12.88 14.53 21.74
N ASP A 399 12.97 15.29 22.83
CA ASP A 399 12.43 16.67 22.88
C ASP A 399 13.21 17.62 21.96
N SER A 400 14.54 17.50 21.95
CA SER A 400 15.38 18.28 21.05
C SER A 400 15.10 17.94 19.59
N ALA A 401 14.88 16.66 19.27
CA ALA A 401 14.56 16.21 17.93
C ALA A 401 13.19 16.72 17.44
N ARG A 402 12.15 16.66 18.29
CA ARG A 402 10.83 17.23 17.98
C ARG A 402 10.90 18.73 17.70
N ARG A 403 11.63 19.48 18.52
CA ARG A 403 11.82 20.92 18.33
C ARG A 403 12.50 21.24 17.00
N MET A 404 13.53 20.47 16.63
CA MET A 404 14.23 20.69 15.35
C MET A 404 13.34 20.37 14.15
N LEU A 405 12.59 19.26 14.19
CA LEU A 405 11.59 18.92 13.17
C LEU A 405 10.49 19.98 13.05
N HIS A 406 10.03 20.53 14.17
CA HIS A 406 9.05 21.63 14.20
C HIS A 406 9.55 22.89 13.51
N GLU A 407 10.78 23.33 13.82
CA GLU A 407 11.36 24.53 13.20
C GLU A 407 11.67 24.33 11.71
N GLU A 408 12.12 23.13 11.32
CA GLU A 408 12.29 22.77 9.91
C GLU A 408 10.95 22.82 9.16
N GLY A 409 9.89 22.23 9.73
CA GLY A 409 8.55 22.25 9.16
C GLY A 409 7.99 23.68 9.01
N LYS A 410 8.20 24.56 10.01
CA LYS A 410 7.84 25.98 9.91
C LYS A 410 8.58 26.69 8.78
N THR A 411 9.87 26.42 8.64
CA THR A 411 10.70 26.99 7.58
C THR A 411 10.19 26.57 6.20
N TRP A 412 9.85 25.29 6.03
CA TRP A 412 9.30 24.77 4.77
C TRP A 412 7.94 25.38 4.44
N LEU A 413 7.03 25.46 5.41
CA LEU A 413 5.70 26.05 5.22
C LEU A 413 5.78 27.54 4.88
N LEU A 414 6.67 28.29 5.53
CA LEU A 414 6.88 29.71 5.24
C LEU A 414 7.46 29.91 3.83
N ALA A 415 8.46 29.10 3.45
CA ALA A 415 9.03 29.14 2.10
C ALA A 415 7.99 28.82 1.03
N ALA A 416 7.16 27.80 1.26
CA ALA A 416 6.06 27.43 0.36
C ALA A 416 5.04 28.56 0.23
N ALA A 417 4.54 29.12 1.35
CA ALA A 417 3.58 30.22 1.35
C ALA A 417 4.11 31.45 0.60
N THR A 418 5.38 31.78 0.81
CA THR A 418 6.05 32.91 0.13
C THR A 418 6.10 32.70 -1.38
N SER A 419 6.22 31.46 -1.85
CA SER A 419 6.24 31.14 -3.28
C SER A 419 4.86 31.14 -3.95
N SER A 420 3.77 31.01 -3.19
CA SER A 420 2.43 30.74 -3.71
C SER A 420 1.37 31.80 -3.39
N SER A 421 1.67 32.80 -2.56
CA SER A 421 0.66 33.71 -2.00
C SER A 421 1.14 35.16 -1.92
N THR A 422 0.23 36.09 -1.68
CA THR A 422 0.58 37.51 -1.54
C THR A 422 1.28 37.78 -0.21
N ALA A 423 2.07 38.85 -0.13
CA ALA A 423 2.79 39.20 1.10
C ALA A 423 1.84 39.38 2.31
N GLY A 424 0.63 39.90 2.10
CA GLY A 424 -0.37 40.05 3.17
C GLY A 424 -0.91 38.72 3.69
N ASP A 425 -1.15 37.76 2.79
CA ASP A 425 -1.61 36.42 3.16
C ASP A 425 -0.53 35.63 3.90
N VAL A 426 0.73 35.77 3.46
CA VAL A 426 1.89 35.14 4.11
C VAL A 426 2.06 35.66 5.54
N ASP A 427 1.95 36.97 5.75
CA ASP A 427 2.03 37.58 7.08
C ASP A 427 0.90 37.11 8.00
N SER A 428 -0.34 37.03 7.50
CA SER A 428 -1.47 36.48 8.25
C SER A 428 -1.25 35.01 8.60
N PHE A 429 -0.86 34.17 7.63
CA PHE A 429 -0.57 32.75 7.85
C PHE A 429 0.53 32.55 8.91
N LYS A 430 1.61 33.34 8.82
CA LYS A 430 2.70 33.29 9.79
C LYS A 430 2.21 33.61 11.21
N ARG A 431 1.55 34.76 11.40
CA ARG A 431 1.11 35.24 12.72
C ARG A 431 -0.02 34.42 13.32
N GLU A 432 -0.97 34.00 12.50
CA GLU A 432 -2.22 33.39 12.98
C GLU A 432 -2.15 31.87 13.03
N LYS A 433 -1.25 31.24 12.27
CA LYS A 433 -1.08 29.78 12.22
C LYS A 433 0.31 29.35 12.67
N LEU A 434 1.38 29.73 11.96
CA LEU A 434 2.72 29.17 12.20
C LEU A 434 3.30 29.53 13.58
N GLU A 435 3.20 30.79 14.01
CA GLU A 435 3.75 31.25 15.29
C GLU A 435 2.97 30.72 16.50
N LYS A 436 1.71 30.32 16.30
CA LYS A 436 0.85 29.75 17.35
C LYS A 436 0.88 28.23 17.39
N ALA A 437 1.51 27.58 16.40
CA ALA A 437 1.56 26.13 16.32
C ALA A 437 2.42 25.56 17.46
N GLN A 438 1.85 24.66 18.26
CA GLN A 438 2.58 23.98 19.33
C GLN A 438 3.55 22.91 18.79
N SER A 439 3.19 22.31 17.66
CA SER A 439 4.00 21.34 16.93
C SER A 439 3.70 21.45 15.44
N VAL A 440 4.71 21.18 14.62
CA VAL A 440 4.60 21.16 13.15
C VAL A 440 5.32 19.90 12.70
N GLU A 441 4.57 19.04 12.02
CA GLU A 441 5.10 17.82 11.43
C GLU A 441 4.71 17.80 9.96
N ILE A 442 5.68 17.66 9.08
CA ILE A 442 5.44 17.55 7.65
C ILE A 442 5.50 16.08 7.24
N SER A 443 4.34 15.51 6.93
CA SER A 443 4.25 14.20 6.30
C SER A 443 4.55 14.32 4.81
N PRO A 444 5.60 13.65 4.29
CA PRO A 444 5.93 13.74 2.89
C PRO A 444 4.87 13.04 2.01
N LEU A 445 4.13 12.07 2.56
CA LEU A 445 3.04 11.38 1.87
C LEU A 445 1.78 12.26 1.74
N LEU A 446 1.49 13.11 2.74
CA LEU A 446 0.35 14.04 2.66
C LEU A 446 0.59 15.07 1.55
N VAL A 447 1.80 15.61 1.46
CA VAL A 447 2.17 16.58 0.43
C VAL A 447 2.00 15.97 -0.96
N GLU A 448 2.43 14.71 -1.16
CA GLU A 448 2.27 14.04 -2.44
C GLU A 448 0.80 13.73 -2.75
N SER A 449 0.02 13.29 -1.75
CA SER A 449 -1.43 13.08 -1.91
C SER A 449 -2.19 14.37 -2.22
N LEU A 450 -1.76 15.53 -1.71
CA LEU A 450 -2.39 16.81 -2.03
C LEU A 450 -2.07 17.28 -3.45
N ARG A 451 -0.89 16.93 -3.98
CA ARG A 451 -0.47 17.28 -5.34
C ARG A 451 -1.25 16.55 -6.44
N THR A 452 -1.91 15.44 -6.13
CA THR A 452 -2.77 14.75 -7.10
C THR A 452 -4.06 15.52 -7.38
N TYR A 453 -4.41 16.46 -6.50
CA TYR A 453 -5.64 17.25 -6.61
C TYR A 453 -5.32 18.69 -7.02
N ASN A 454 -6.17 19.25 -7.88
CA ASN A 454 -6.22 20.68 -8.12
C ASN A 454 -7.27 21.29 -7.16
N PRO A 455 -6.88 22.06 -6.12
CA PRO A 455 -7.82 22.58 -5.14
C PRO A 455 -8.91 23.46 -5.76
N SER A 456 -8.58 24.23 -6.81
CA SER A 456 -9.55 25.09 -7.49
C SER A 456 -10.59 24.29 -8.27
N GLU A 457 -10.19 23.19 -8.91
CA GLU A 457 -11.13 22.30 -9.60
C GLU A 457 -12.04 21.58 -8.62
N LEU A 458 -11.51 21.11 -7.48
CA LEU A 458 -12.28 20.45 -6.44
C LEU A 458 -13.24 21.40 -5.72
N ALA A 459 -12.82 22.64 -5.44
CA ALA A 459 -13.70 23.65 -4.87
C ALA A 459 -14.86 23.94 -5.83
N GLY A 460 -14.56 24.16 -7.11
CA GLY A 460 -15.58 24.35 -8.14
C GLY A 460 -16.51 23.13 -8.28
N LEU A 461 -15.97 21.91 -8.17
CA LEU A 461 -16.75 20.68 -8.18
C LEU A 461 -17.72 20.63 -6.99
N PHE A 462 -17.23 20.89 -5.77
CA PHE A 462 -18.04 20.91 -4.56
C PHE A 462 -19.16 21.95 -4.63
N GLU A 463 -18.84 23.18 -5.07
CA GLU A 463 -19.82 24.26 -5.22
C GLU A 463 -20.90 23.91 -6.24
N ARG A 464 -20.53 23.38 -7.42
CA ARG A 464 -21.49 22.95 -8.43
C ARG A 464 -22.38 21.83 -7.93
N SER A 465 -21.81 20.83 -7.26
CA SER A 465 -22.54 19.66 -6.76
C SER A 465 -23.53 20.04 -5.65
N THR A 466 -23.11 20.87 -4.69
CA THR A 466 -23.98 21.35 -3.60
C THR A 466 -25.07 22.29 -4.11
N LYS A 467 -24.77 23.12 -5.10
CA LYS A 467 -25.79 23.94 -5.77
C LYS A 467 -26.78 23.08 -6.55
N ALA A 468 -26.32 22.08 -7.30
CA ALA A 468 -27.18 21.16 -8.03
C ALA A 468 -28.11 20.38 -7.09
N ASP A 469 -27.60 19.83 -5.99
CA ASP A 469 -28.40 19.16 -4.95
C ASP A 469 -29.46 20.09 -4.34
N SER A 470 -29.12 21.37 -4.13
CA SER A 470 -30.06 22.37 -3.61
C SER A 470 -31.15 22.72 -4.63
N VAL A 471 -30.78 22.83 -5.92
CA VAL A 471 -31.73 23.08 -7.01
C VAL A 471 -32.64 21.88 -7.22
N ALA A 472 -32.11 20.65 -7.28
CA ALA A 472 -32.90 19.43 -7.42
C ALA A 472 -33.98 19.27 -6.32
N LYS A 473 -33.71 19.78 -5.11
CA LYS A 473 -34.69 19.83 -4.00
C LYS A 473 -35.75 20.94 -4.15
N GLY A 474 -35.53 21.92 -5.01
CA GLY A 474 -36.38 23.10 -5.22
C GLY A 474 -37.10 23.18 -6.57
N THR A 475 -36.61 22.49 -7.61
CA THR A 475 -37.31 22.35 -8.90
C THR A 475 -38.22 21.14 -8.89
N VAL A 476 -39.49 21.35 -9.27
CA VAL A 476 -40.41 20.25 -9.59
C VAL A 476 -40.15 19.87 -11.04
N ASP A 477 -39.11 19.06 -11.27
CA ASP A 477 -38.98 18.39 -12.57
C ASP A 477 -40.17 17.45 -12.76
N GLU A 478 -40.72 17.38 -13.97
CA GLU A 478 -41.79 16.45 -14.28
C GLU A 478 -41.20 15.05 -14.39
N VAL A 479 -41.37 14.26 -13.32
CA VAL A 479 -41.04 12.85 -13.27
C VAL A 479 -42.30 12.05 -13.56
N THR A 480 -42.28 11.29 -14.65
CA THR A 480 -43.40 10.42 -15.05
C THR A 480 -42.98 8.95 -15.02
N PRO A 481 -43.90 8.03 -14.68
CA PRO A 481 -43.63 6.60 -14.79
C PRO A 481 -43.41 6.22 -16.26
N LEU A 482 -42.89 5.02 -16.50
CA LEU A 482 -42.81 4.47 -17.85
C LEU A 482 -44.21 4.15 -18.37
N GLU A 483 -44.47 4.47 -19.64
CA GLU A 483 -45.71 4.10 -20.31
C GLU A 483 -45.84 2.57 -20.47
N ASP A 484 -47.07 2.09 -20.61
CA ASP A 484 -47.32 0.66 -20.83
C ASP A 484 -46.66 0.18 -22.14
N GLY A 485 -46.12 -1.04 -22.12
CA GLY A 485 -45.37 -1.61 -23.24
C GLY A 485 -43.91 -1.11 -23.39
N VAL A 486 -43.47 -0.09 -22.65
CA VAL A 486 -42.05 0.34 -22.66
C VAL A 486 -41.14 -0.71 -22.01
N VAL A 487 -41.61 -1.35 -20.95
CA VAL A 487 -40.89 -2.43 -20.26
C VAL A 487 -41.28 -3.76 -20.88
N HIS A 488 -40.35 -4.43 -21.56
CA HIS A 488 -40.61 -5.76 -22.13
C HIS A 488 -40.49 -6.79 -21.00
N GLN A 489 -41.60 -7.42 -20.61
CA GLN A 489 -41.61 -8.42 -19.55
C GLN A 489 -41.17 -9.78 -20.09
N LEU A 490 -40.02 -10.30 -19.65
CA LEU A 490 -39.50 -11.58 -20.12
C LEU A 490 -40.49 -12.72 -19.85
N SER A 491 -41.27 -12.68 -18.77
CA SER A 491 -42.32 -13.68 -18.50
C SER A 491 -43.40 -13.76 -19.58
N GLU A 492 -43.66 -12.66 -20.28
CA GLU A 492 -44.74 -12.52 -21.28
C GLU A 492 -44.23 -12.75 -22.72
N VAL A 493 -42.92 -12.86 -22.92
CA VAL A 493 -42.31 -13.13 -24.23
C VAL A 493 -42.55 -14.58 -24.67
N ALA A 494 -42.94 -14.75 -25.93
CA ALA A 494 -43.18 -16.06 -26.55
C ALA A 494 -41.92 -16.96 -26.49
N PRO A 495 -42.07 -18.28 -26.26
CA PRO A 495 -40.93 -19.21 -26.15
C PRO A 495 -39.96 -19.19 -27.35
N ASP A 496 -40.48 -19.08 -28.58
CA ASP A 496 -39.66 -19.05 -29.79
C ASP A 496 -38.78 -17.80 -29.85
N LEU A 497 -39.31 -16.65 -29.38
CA LEU A 497 -38.55 -15.41 -29.34
C LEU A 497 -37.48 -15.43 -28.24
N LYS A 498 -37.77 -16.03 -27.07
CA LYS A 498 -36.76 -16.29 -26.04
C LYS A 498 -35.62 -17.16 -26.55
N THR A 499 -35.98 -18.21 -27.30
CA THR A 499 -35.00 -19.12 -27.92
C THR A 499 -34.15 -18.39 -28.96
N LYS A 500 -34.77 -17.55 -29.80
CA LYS A 500 -34.06 -16.69 -30.75
C LYS A 500 -33.05 -15.78 -30.04
N TRP A 501 -33.45 -15.09 -28.97
CA TRP A 501 -32.54 -14.22 -28.21
C TRP A 501 -31.41 -15.01 -27.55
N LEU A 502 -31.70 -16.19 -26.97
CA LEU A 502 -30.68 -17.09 -26.44
C LEU A 502 -29.65 -17.49 -27.52
N GLU A 503 -30.11 -17.89 -28.70
CA GLU A 503 -29.24 -18.26 -29.82
C GLU A 503 -28.37 -17.09 -30.30
N GLN A 504 -28.96 -15.91 -30.49
CA GLN A 504 -28.24 -14.70 -30.89
C GLN A 504 -27.19 -14.28 -29.86
N GLY A 505 -27.51 -14.36 -28.57
CA GLY A 505 -26.56 -14.05 -27.50
C GLY A 505 -25.41 -15.06 -27.44
N LEU A 506 -25.69 -16.36 -27.59
CA LEU A 506 -24.64 -17.38 -27.64
C LEU A 506 -23.77 -17.22 -28.89
N GLU A 507 -24.35 -16.82 -30.02
CA GLU A 507 -23.62 -16.51 -31.25
C GLU A 507 -22.70 -15.30 -31.04
N ALA A 508 -23.16 -14.25 -30.37
CA ALA A 508 -22.33 -13.11 -30.01
C ALA A 508 -21.16 -13.49 -29.09
N VAL A 509 -21.38 -14.40 -28.14
CA VAL A 509 -20.30 -14.96 -27.30
C VAL A 509 -19.33 -15.78 -28.16
N ALA A 510 -19.83 -16.65 -29.04
CA ALA A 510 -19.02 -17.45 -29.96
C ALA A 510 -18.11 -16.59 -30.85
N ASN A 511 -18.62 -15.43 -31.31
CA ASN A 511 -17.88 -14.48 -32.13
C ASN A 511 -16.95 -13.55 -31.33
N GLY A 512 -16.89 -13.68 -30.00
CA GLY A 512 -16.03 -12.85 -29.14
C GLY A 512 -16.52 -11.41 -28.96
N THR A 513 -17.77 -11.09 -29.33
CA THR A 513 -18.28 -9.71 -29.32
C THR A 513 -18.90 -9.28 -27.99
N VAL A 514 -18.76 -10.09 -26.93
CA VAL A 514 -19.38 -9.87 -25.60
C VAL A 514 -18.32 -9.84 -24.51
N ALA A 515 -18.39 -8.84 -23.64
CA ALA A 515 -17.62 -8.76 -22.39
C ALA A 515 -18.54 -8.58 -21.18
N ALA A 516 -17.99 -8.85 -19.99
CA ALA A 516 -18.67 -8.62 -18.72
C ALA A 516 -17.86 -7.68 -17.82
N LEU A 517 -18.53 -6.89 -16.99
CA LEU A 517 -17.92 -6.02 -15.98
C LEU A 517 -18.65 -6.12 -14.66
N VAL A 518 -17.92 -6.40 -13.58
CA VAL A 518 -18.45 -6.37 -12.22
C VAL A 518 -18.03 -5.11 -11.48
N LEU A 519 -19.00 -4.41 -10.90
CA LEU A 519 -18.80 -3.26 -10.01
C LEU A 519 -18.51 -3.78 -8.60
N SER A 520 -17.24 -3.83 -8.21
CA SER A 520 -16.78 -4.39 -6.93
C SER A 520 -15.95 -3.41 -6.08
N GLY A 521 -16.21 -2.11 -6.18
CA GLY A 521 -15.53 -1.09 -5.40
C GLY A 521 -15.83 -1.12 -3.89
N GLY A 522 -16.92 -1.78 -3.48
CA GLY A 522 -17.40 -1.81 -2.10
C GLY A 522 -16.74 -2.85 -1.17
N GLN A 523 -16.71 -2.53 0.12
CA GLN A 523 -16.30 -3.45 1.19
C GLN A 523 -17.50 -4.20 1.79
N GLY A 524 -17.25 -5.39 2.34
CA GLY A 524 -18.25 -6.23 3.02
C GLY A 524 -18.56 -5.84 4.46
N THR A 525 -18.21 -4.63 4.91
CA THR A 525 -18.29 -4.22 6.33
C THR A 525 -19.69 -4.32 6.92
N ARG A 526 -20.74 -3.99 6.15
CA ARG A 526 -22.15 -4.16 6.58
C ARG A 526 -22.56 -5.63 6.80
N LEU A 527 -21.82 -6.57 6.22
CA LEU A 527 -22.03 -8.01 6.39
C LEU A 527 -21.26 -8.56 7.60
N GLY A 528 -20.50 -7.71 8.32
CA GLY A 528 -19.55 -8.16 9.34
C GLY A 528 -18.28 -8.78 8.74
N PHE A 529 -18.01 -8.57 7.45
CA PHE A 529 -16.86 -9.14 6.75
C PHE A 529 -15.78 -8.09 6.51
N ALA A 530 -14.57 -8.38 7.00
CA ALA A 530 -13.40 -7.53 6.85
C ALA A 530 -12.68 -7.79 5.51
N GLY A 531 -13.40 -7.65 4.39
CA GLY A 531 -12.85 -7.85 3.06
C GLY A 531 -13.77 -7.38 1.92
N PRO A 532 -13.28 -7.47 0.67
CA PRO A 532 -14.03 -7.12 -0.53
C PRO A 532 -15.30 -7.97 -0.63
N LYS A 533 -16.46 -7.37 -0.93
CA LYS A 533 -17.75 -8.09 -0.89
C LYS A 533 -17.78 -9.34 -1.80
N GLY A 534 -17.13 -9.30 -2.96
CA GLY A 534 -17.09 -10.44 -3.87
C GLY A 534 -16.40 -11.70 -3.31
N MET A 535 -15.58 -11.55 -2.26
CA MET A 535 -14.94 -12.67 -1.56
C MET A 535 -15.83 -13.32 -0.51
N TYR A 536 -17.03 -12.77 -0.26
CA TYR A 536 -17.91 -13.25 0.79
C TYR A 536 -18.55 -14.59 0.42
N ASP A 537 -18.54 -15.52 1.36
CA ASP A 537 -19.31 -16.77 1.31
C ASP A 537 -20.66 -16.54 2.02
N ILE A 538 -21.75 -16.76 1.28
CA ILE A 538 -23.12 -16.60 1.80
C ILE A 538 -23.63 -17.85 2.53
N GLY A 539 -22.78 -18.85 2.76
CA GLY A 539 -23.10 -20.10 3.45
C GLY A 539 -23.82 -21.11 2.58
N LEU A 540 -23.61 -21.08 1.25
CA LEU A 540 -24.05 -22.16 0.37
C LEU A 540 -23.28 -23.45 0.71
N PRO A 541 -23.88 -24.64 0.54
CA PRO A 541 -23.19 -25.87 0.93
C PRO A 541 -21.88 -26.15 0.16
N SER A 542 -21.64 -25.51 -0.99
CA SER A 542 -20.34 -25.52 -1.68
C SER A 542 -19.25 -24.65 -1.03
N GLY A 543 -19.60 -23.69 -0.17
CA GLY A 543 -18.68 -22.70 0.43
C GLY A 543 -18.10 -21.68 -0.56
N LYS A 544 -18.66 -21.58 -1.78
CA LYS A 544 -18.13 -20.72 -2.84
C LYS A 544 -18.40 -19.23 -2.58
N SER A 545 -17.40 -18.41 -2.91
CA SER A 545 -17.54 -16.96 -2.88
C SER A 545 -18.41 -16.44 -4.04
N LEU A 546 -18.91 -15.20 -3.91
CA LEU A 546 -19.65 -14.54 -5.01
C LEU A 546 -18.82 -14.47 -6.30
N PHE A 547 -17.53 -14.13 -6.22
CA PHE A 547 -16.64 -14.09 -7.39
C PHE A 547 -16.51 -15.45 -8.06
N GLU A 548 -16.42 -16.53 -7.29
CA GLU A 548 -16.33 -17.88 -7.83
C GLU A 548 -17.63 -18.29 -8.55
N LEU A 549 -18.80 -17.95 -7.98
CA LEU A 549 -20.08 -18.20 -8.64
C LEU A 549 -20.19 -17.46 -9.98
N PHE A 550 -19.74 -16.19 -10.03
CA PHE A 550 -19.71 -15.41 -11.27
C PHE A 550 -18.72 -15.97 -12.29
N ALA A 551 -17.54 -16.40 -11.86
CA ALA A 551 -16.56 -17.03 -12.73
C ALA A 551 -17.09 -18.33 -13.36
N GLN A 552 -17.76 -19.18 -12.56
CA GLN A 552 -18.35 -20.42 -13.06
C GLN A 552 -19.49 -20.17 -14.04
N ARG A 553 -20.28 -19.10 -13.85
CA ARG A 553 -21.30 -18.68 -14.83
C ARG A 553 -20.68 -18.26 -16.17
N ILE A 554 -19.59 -17.49 -16.14
CA ILE A 554 -18.85 -17.10 -17.35
C ILE A 554 -18.34 -18.35 -18.07
N LEU A 555 -17.66 -19.25 -17.36
CA LEU A 555 -17.16 -20.52 -17.92
C LEU A 555 -18.29 -21.33 -18.55
N LYS A 556 -19.46 -21.40 -17.90
CA LYS A 556 -20.61 -22.12 -18.43
C LYS A 556 -21.15 -21.51 -19.71
N VAL A 557 -21.31 -20.19 -19.79
CA VAL A 557 -21.76 -19.52 -21.01
C VAL A 557 -20.79 -19.75 -22.17
N GLN A 558 -19.48 -19.72 -21.91
CA GLN A 558 -18.47 -20.05 -22.92
C GLN A 558 -18.59 -21.50 -23.41
N ALA A 559 -18.80 -22.44 -22.49
CA ALA A 559 -18.99 -23.86 -22.83
C ALA A 559 -20.29 -24.10 -23.62
N LEU A 560 -21.38 -23.41 -23.26
CA LEU A 560 -22.64 -23.46 -23.99
C LEU A 560 -22.47 -22.92 -25.43
N ALA A 561 -21.79 -21.79 -25.61
CA ALA A 561 -21.50 -21.24 -26.93
C ALA A 561 -20.61 -22.18 -27.74
N GLN A 562 -19.52 -22.69 -27.15
CA GLN A 562 -18.64 -23.66 -27.79
C GLN A 562 -19.40 -24.89 -28.29
N SER A 563 -20.24 -25.48 -27.44
CA SER A 563 -21.00 -26.69 -27.77
C SER A 563 -22.09 -26.40 -28.81
N ARG A 564 -22.80 -25.28 -28.69
CA ARG A 564 -23.90 -24.90 -29.59
C ARG A 564 -23.44 -24.63 -31.01
N PHE A 565 -22.23 -24.12 -31.19
CA PHE A 565 -21.64 -23.78 -32.49
C PHE A 565 -20.49 -24.71 -32.91
N ASN A 566 -20.22 -25.77 -32.13
CA ASN A 566 -19.17 -26.76 -32.39
C ASN A 566 -17.78 -26.13 -32.66
N LEU A 567 -17.39 -25.18 -31.81
CA LEU A 567 -16.14 -24.45 -31.95
C LEU A 567 -14.94 -25.29 -31.50
N ALA A 568 -13.83 -25.20 -32.24
CA ALA A 568 -12.58 -25.89 -31.90
C ALA A 568 -11.96 -25.38 -30.59
N GLU A 569 -12.09 -24.08 -30.34
CA GLU A 569 -11.58 -23.42 -29.14
C GLU A 569 -12.75 -22.84 -28.34
N THR A 570 -12.60 -22.80 -27.01
CA THR A 570 -13.60 -22.19 -26.13
C THR A 570 -13.54 -20.67 -26.31
N PRO A 571 -14.65 -20.00 -26.69
CA PRO A 571 -14.67 -18.55 -26.80
C PRO A 571 -14.40 -17.93 -25.44
N GLN A 572 -13.68 -16.80 -25.41
CA GLN A 572 -13.32 -16.12 -24.17
C GLN A 572 -14.17 -14.86 -24.01
N ILE A 573 -14.78 -14.68 -22.84
CA ILE A 573 -15.50 -13.46 -22.46
C ILE A 573 -14.56 -12.61 -21.61
N PRO A 574 -14.07 -11.45 -22.10
CA PRO A 574 -13.30 -10.55 -21.26
C PRO A 574 -14.10 -10.17 -20.01
N TRP A 575 -13.53 -10.37 -18.83
CA TRP A 575 -14.16 -10.02 -17.57
C TRP A 575 -13.37 -8.93 -16.85
N LEU A 576 -14.00 -7.75 -16.79
CA LEU A 576 -13.47 -6.55 -16.20
C LEU A 576 -13.94 -6.47 -14.74
N ILE A 577 -13.01 -6.30 -13.81
CA ILE A 577 -13.28 -6.28 -12.37
C ILE A 577 -12.90 -4.91 -11.85
N MET A 578 -13.90 -4.06 -11.63
CA MET A 578 -13.70 -2.73 -11.10
C MET A 578 -13.62 -2.77 -9.57
N THR A 579 -12.49 -2.33 -9.03
CA THR A 579 -12.21 -2.29 -7.58
C THR A 579 -12.08 -0.84 -7.10
N SER A 580 -11.90 -0.63 -5.81
CA SER A 580 -11.37 0.62 -5.24
C SER A 580 -9.90 0.45 -4.88
N GLU A 581 -9.18 1.54 -4.64
CA GLU A 581 -7.80 1.48 -4.15
C GLU A 581 -7.67 0.66 -2.85
N MET A 582 -8.71 0.66 -2.02
CA MET A 582 -8.73 -0.03 -0.73
C MET A 582 -8.81 -1.56 -0.86
N ASN A 583 -9.45 -2.10 -1.90
CA ASN A 583 -9.65 -3.55 -2.06
C ASN A 583 -8.95 -4.16 -3.28
N HIS A 584 -8.23 -3.38 -4.08
CA HIS A 584 -7.62 -3.85 -5.32
C HIS A 584 -6.64 -5.02 -5.09
N GLU A 585 -5.60 -4.80 -4.29
CA GLU A 585 -4.56 -5.81 -4.07
C GLU A 585 -5.10 -7.09 -3.45
N THR A 586 -6.01 -6.96 -2.48
CA THR A 586 -6.67 -8.12 -1.84
C THR A 586 -7.50 -8.91 -2.84
N THR A 587 -8.21 -8.23 -3.74
CA THR A 587 -9.03 -8.87 -4.78
C THR A 587 -8.14 -9.60 -5.80
N VAL A 588 -7.07 -8.95 -6.27
CA VAL A 588 -6.11 -9.55 -7.21
C VAL A 588 -5.41 -10.77 -6.59
N ALA A 589 -5.01 -10.68 -5.32
CA ALA A 589 -4.42 -11.78 -4.58
C ALA A 589 -5.39 -12.97 -4.45
N PHE A 590 -6.65 -12.70 -4.08
CA PHE A 590 -7.68 -13.74 -3.96
C PHE A 590 -7.89 -14.51 -5.26
N PHE A 591 -7.97 -13.82 -6.40
CA PHE A 591 -8.06 -14.50 -7.70
C PHE A 591 -6.82 -15.32 -8.00
N ARG A 592 -5.62 -14.83 -7.69
CA ARG A 592 -4.36 -15.57 -7.92
C ARG A 592 -4.27 -16.84 -7.06
N GLU A 593 -4.59 -16.72 -5.78
CA GLU A 593 -4.57 -17.82 -4.81
C GLU A 593 -5.55 -18.93 -5.20
N ASN A 594 -6.69 -18.57 -5.78
CA ASN A 594 -7.71 -19.50 -6.24
C ASN A 594 -7.59 -19.86 -7.74
N GLN A 595 -6.38 -19.73 -8.32
CA GLN A 595 -6.08 -20.09 -9.71
C GLN A 595 -7.07 -19.51 -10.73
N PHE A 596 -7.50 -18.27 -10.49
CA PHE A 596 -8.45 -17.51 -11.31
C PHE A 596 -9.81 -18.22 -11.50
N PHE A 597 -10.17 -19.13 -10.59
CA PHE A 597 -11.40 -19.93 -10.64
C PHE A 597 -11.60 -20.69 -11.97
N GLY A 598 -10.49 -21.07 -12.62
CA GLY A 598 -10.48 -21.76 -13.91
C GLY A 598 -10.53 -20.85 -15.15
N LEU A 599 -10.70 -19.54 -14.99
CA LEU A 599 -10.61 -18.59 -16.10
C LEU A 599 -9.16 -18.40 -16.55
N SER A 600 -8.95 -18.23 -17.85
CA SER A 600 -7.66 -17.80 -18.38
C SER A 600 -7.27 -16.43 -17.86
N ARG A 601 -6.04 -16.28 -17.35
CA ARG A 601 -5.51 -14.99 -16.88
C ARG A 601 -5.62 -13.88 -17.93
N ALA A 602 -5.52 -14.21 -19.22
CA ALA A 602 -5.56 -13.25 -20.33
C ALA A 602 -6.95 -12.61 -20.59
N GLN A 603 -8.01 -13.18 -20.01
CA GLN A 603 -9.37 -12.63 -20.10
C GLN A 603 -9.77 -11.77 -18.89
N LEU A 604 -8.99 -11.81 -17.80
CA LEU A 604 -9.27 -11.08 -16.56
C LEU A 604 -8.57 -9.72 -16.53
N HIS A 605 -9.32 -8.66 -16.28
CA HIS A 605 -8.81 -7.29 -16.26
C HIS A 605 -9.24 -6.56 -14.98
N PHE A 606 -8.29 -6.32 -14.07
CA PHE A 606 -8.55 -5.60 -12.82
C PHE A 606 -8.19 -4.13 -12.97
N PHE A 607 -9.04 -3.23 -12.50
CA PHE A 607 -8.78 -1.79 -12.55
C PHE A 607 -9.49 -1.05 -11.41
N CYS A 608 -8.90 0.06 -10.96
CA CYS A 608 -9.46 0.88 -9.89
C CYS A 608 -10.36 2.00 -10.44
N GLN A 609 -11.53 2.16 -9.83
CA GLN A 609 -12.28 3.41 -9.88
C GLN A 609 -11.50 4.56 -9.21
N GLY A 610 -11.91 5.80 -9.43
CA GLY A 610 -11.25 6.95 -8.83
C GLY A 610 -11.57 7.14 -7.35
N THR A 611 -10.90 8.11 -6.74
CA THR A 611 -11.20 8.59 -5.41
C THR A 611 -11.32 10.11 -5.42
N LEU A 612 -12.16 10.63 -4.52
CA LEU A 612 -12.28 12.06 -4.26
C LEU A 612 -12.06 12.33 -2.77
N PRO A 613 -11.48 13.50 -2.41
CA PRO A 613 -11.45 13.94 -1.03
C PRO A 613 -12.87 14.10 -0.47
N CYS A 614 -13.00 13.83 0.83
CA CYS A 614 -14.19 14.13 1.60
C CYS A 614 -14.17 15.60 2.03
N PHE A 615 -15.35 16.21 2.09
CA PHE A 615 -15.50 17.63 2.43
C PHE A 615 -16.32 17.80 3.70
N THR A 616 -16.06 18.85 4.47
CA THR A 616 -17.01 19.37 5.45
C THR A 616 -18.22 19.98 4.71
N GLU A 617 -19.31 20.28 5.42
CA GLU A 617 -20.48 20.91 4.79
C GLU A 617 -20.19 22.30 4.21
N ASP A 618 -19.15 22.99 4.72
CA ASP A 618 -18.66 24.27 4.21
C ASP A 618 -17.53 24.13 3.17
N GLY A 619 -17.27 22.92 2.67
CA GLY A 619 -16.39 22.69 1.51
C GLY A 619 -14.89 22.59 1.83
N ARG A 620 -14.50 22.42 3.10
CA ARG A 620 -13.10 22.18 3.48
C ARG A 620 -12.76 20.69 3.39
N PHE A 621 -11.51 20.36 3.07
CA PHE A 621 -11.07 18.97 3.13
C PHE A 621 -11.13 18.43 4.56
N ILE A 622 -11.54 17.17 4.68
CA ILE A 622 -11.48 16.42 5.94
C ILE A 622 -10.17 15.62 5.97
N LEU A 623 -9.44 15.73 7.07
CA LEU A 623 -8.29 14.87 7.37
C LEU A 623 -8.76 13.67 8.19
N GLU A 624 -8.53 12.45 7.71
CA GLU A 624 -8.81 11.21 8.44
C GLU A 624 -7.84 11.03 9.62
N THR A 625 -6.57 11.39 9.40
CA THR A 625 -5.50 11.48 10.41
C THR A 625 -4.75 12.80 10.19
N ALA A 626 -3.89 13.23 11.12
CA ALA A 626 -3.07 14.42 10.95
C ALA A 626 -2.18 14.41 9.68
N SER A 627 -1.97 13.24 9.06
CA SER A 627 -1.13 13.08 7.88
C SER A 627 -1.81 12.43 6.68
N ARG A 628 -3.16 12.33 6.68
CA ARG A 628 -3.91 11.68 5.59
C ARG A 628 -5.26 12.35 5.34
N LEU A 629 -5.55 12.67 4.08
CA LEU A 629 -6.88 13.08 3.66
C LEU A 629 -7.89 11.95 3.81
N ALA A 630 -9.06 12.26 4.32
CA ALA A 630 -10.21 11.38 4.18
C ALA A 630 -10.63 11.39 2.71
N CYS A 631 -10.57 10.23 2.07
CA CYS A 631 -11.01 10.05 0.68
C CYS A 631 -12.11 9.00 0.61
N ALA A 632 -12.94 9.09 -0.42
CA ALA A 632 -13.95 8.09 -0.75
C ALA A 632 -13.92 7.79 -2.25
N SER A 633 -14.49 6.64 -2.63
CA SER A 633 -14.75 6.33 -4.03
C SER A 633 -15.64 7.39 -4.69
N ASP A 634 -15.41 7.66 -5.96
CA ASP A 634 -16.17 8.61 -6.79
C ASP A 634 -17.55 8.09 -7.26
N GLY A 635 -18.08 7.05 -6.60
CA GLY A 635 -19.35 6.39 -6.94
C GLY A 635 -19.20 5.31 -8.03
N ASN A 636 -20.28 4.58 -8.31
CA ASN A 636 -20.26 3.54 -9.36
C ASN A 636 -20.26 4.12 -10.79
N GLY A 637 -20.65 5.40 -10.96
CA GLY A 637 -20.45 6.16 -12.20
C GLY A 637 -18.98 6.47 -12.50
N GLY A 638 -18.08 6.27 -11.53
CA GLY A 638 -16.62 6.31 -11.73
C GLY A 638 -16.11 5.28 -12.75
N ILE A 639 -16.94 4.32 -13.17
CA ILE A 639 -16.67 3.38 -14.25
C ILE A 639 -16.20 4.07 -15.54
N TYR A 640 -16.85 5.15 -15.97
CA TYR A 640 -16.56 5.79 -17.26
C TYR A 640 -15.15 6.38 -17.33
N PRO A 641 -14.73 7.26 -16.41
CA PRO A 641 -13.35 7.75 -16.41
C PRO A 641 -12.36 6.62 -16.09
N ALA A 642 -12.72 5.62 -15.29
CA ALA A 642 -11.82 4.51 -14.96
C ALA A 642 -11.54 3.58 -16.16
N LEU A 643 -12.53 3.27 -16.99
CA LEU A 643 -12.34 2.51 -18.24
C LEU A 643 -11.41 3.24 -19.21
N LYS A 644 -11.55 4.57 -19.32
CA LYS A 644 -10.69 5.39 -20.17
C LYS A 644 -9.25 5.46 -19.64
N ARG A 645 -9.06 5.75 -18.36
CA ARG A 645 -7.72 5.85 -17.73
C ARG A 645 -6.96 4.52 -17.75
N SER A 646 -7.66 3.40 -17.67
CA SER A 646 -7.04 2.07 -17.65
C SER A 646 -6.70 1.52 -19.04
N GLY A 647 -7.13 2.18 -20.13
CA GLY A 647 -7.00 1.67 -21.49
C GLY A 647 -7.91 0.48 -21.80
N LEU A 648 -8.80 0.09 -20.88
CA LEU A 648 -9.69 -1.05 -21.09
C LEU A 648 -10.76 -0.77 -22.14
N LEU A 649 -11.13 0.49 -22.34
CA LEU A 649 -12.04 0.85 -23.43
C LEU A 649 -11.42 0.57 -24.82
N ASP A 650 -10.13 0.84 -24.97
CA ASP A 650 -9.38 0.58 -26.21
C ASP A 650 -9.15 -0.93 -26.38
N LEU A 651 -8.84 -1.65 -25.29
CA LEU A 651 -8.70 -3.11 -25.31
C LEU A 651 -10.00 -3.82 -25.75
N LEU A 652 -11.16 -3.34 -25.32
CA LEU A 652 -12.45 -3.89 -25.75
C LEU A 652 -12.65 -3.70 -27.26
N ASP A 653 -12.28 -2.52 -27.78
CA ASP A 653 -12.34 -2.21 -29.21
C ASP A 653 -11.38 -3.07 -30.04
N GLU A 654 -10.14 -3.22 -29.58
CA GLU A 654 -9.12 -4.07 -30.22
C GLU A 654 -9.49 -5.56 -30.25
N ARG A 655 -10.38 -6.00 -29.35
CA ARG A 655 -10.91 -7.36 -29.29
C ARG A 655 -12.26 -7.51 -30.00
N ASP A 656 -12.68 -6.51 -30.77
CA ASP A 656 -13.95 -6.45 -31.49
C ASP A 656 -15.18 -6.64 -30.57
N VAL A 657 -15.07 -6.33 -29.27
CA VAL A 657 -16.20 -6.39 -28.36
C VAL A 657 -17.22 -5.32 -28.73
N GLN A 658 -18.48 -5.72 -28.89
CA GLN A 658 -19.59 -4.81 -29.21
C GLN A 658 -20.47 -4.52 -28.00
N TYR A 659 -20.60 -5.47 -27.08
CA TYR A 659 -21.53 -5.38 -25.95
C TYR A 659 -20.82 -5.66 -24.62
N LEU A 660 -20.98 -4.74 -23.67
CA LEU A 660 -20.48 -4.86 -22.31
C LEU A 660 -21.65 -5.04 -21.34
N HIS A 661 -21.77 -6.22 -20.73
CA HIS A 661 -22.73 -6.47 -19.65
C HIS A 661 -22.12 -6.04 -18.31
N VAL A 662 -22.67 -4.99 -17.70
CA VAL A 662 -22.24 -4.43 -16.42
C VAL A 662 -23.21 -4.83 -15.30
N PHE A 663 -22.70 -5.31 -14.17
CA PHE A 663 -23.51 -5.72 -13.03
C PHE A 663 -22.87 -5.43 -11.67
N SER A 664 -23.70 -5.32 -10.63
CA SER A 664 -23.26 -5.17 -9.24
C SER A 664 -22.81 -6.51 -8.62
N VAL A 665 -21.71 -6.49 -7.86
CA VAL A 665 -21.17 -7.67 -7.16
C VAL A 665 -22.12 -8.26 -6.11
N ASP A 666 -23.07 -7.48 -5.61
CA ASP A 666 -23.93 -7.89 -4.50
C ASP A 666 -25.11 -8.80 -4.89
N ASN A 667 -25.42 -8.94 -6.18
CA ASN A 667 -26.52 -9.79 -6.64
C ASN A 667 -26.05 -11.21 -6.96
N VAL A 668 -26.28 -12.16 -6.03
CA VAL A 668 -25.82 -13.54 -6.20
C VAL A 668 -26.58 -14.30 -7.30
N LEU A 669 -27.78 -13.88 -7.69
CA LEU A 669 -28.54 -14.48 -8.80
C LEU A 669 -28.20 -13.87 -10.16
N CYS A 670 -27.25 -12.94 -10.25
CA CYS A 670 -26.90 -12.31 -11.52
C CYS A 670 -26.45 -13.35 -12.57
N LYS A 671 -27.21 -13.40 -13.67
CA LYS A 671 -26.88 -14.15 -14.88
C LYS A 671 -25.75 -13.46 -15.64
N VAL A 672 -24.50 -13.72 -15.25
CA VAL A 672 -23.32 -13.06 -15.82
C VAL A 672 -23.14 -13.41 -17.29
N ALA A 673 -22.93 -12.38 -18.13
CA ALA A 673 -22.94 -12.48 -19.59
C ALA A 673 -24.21 -13.15 -20.18
N ASP A 674 -25.39 -12.86 -19.60
CA ASP A 674 -26.67 -13.44 -20.02
C ASP A 674 -26.94 -13.38 -21.53
N PRO A 675 -26.91 -14.53 -22.23
CA PRO A 675 -27.17 -14.58 -23.66
C PRO A 675 -28.57 -14.07 -24.03
N VAL A 676 -29.58 -14.29 -23.20
CA VAL A 676 -30.94 -13.81 -23.48
C VAL A 676 -30.97 -12.28 -23.47
N PHE A 677 -30.30 -11.65 -22.50
CA PHE A 677 -30.22 -10.18 -22.43
C PHE A 677 -29.39 -9.58 -23.56
N VAL A 678 -28.29 -10.23 -23.94
CA VAL A 678 -27.49 -9.83 -25.10
C VAL A 678 -28.31 -9.91 -26.37
N GLY A 679 -28.95 -11.05 -26.64
CA GLY A 679 -29.81 -11.24 -27.82
C GLY A 679 -31.00 -10.29 -27.86
N TYR A 680 -31.65 -10.05 -26.72
CA TYR A 680 -32.69 -9.02 -26.59
C TYR A 680 -32.17 -7.64 -27.00
N SER A 681 -31.00 -7.25 -26.49
CA SER A 681 -30.41 -5.93 -26.77
C SER A 681 -30.03 -5.78 -28.24
N MET A 682 -29.54 -6.86 -28.87
CA MET A 682 -29.24 -6.89 -30.30
C MET A 682 -30.51 -6.79 -31.15
N ASP A 683 -31.52 -7.61 -30.86
CA ASP A 683 -32.79 -7.66 -31.59
C ASP A 683 -33.56 -6.33 -31.51
N GLN A 684 -33.41 -5.59 -30.41
CA GLN A 684 -34.05 -4.30 -30.19
C GLN A 684 -33.18 -3.10 -30.62
N ASP A 685 -31.98 -3.33 -31.20
CA ASP A 685 -30.97 -2.31 -31.51
C ASP A 685 -30.73 -1.34 -30.35
N ALA A 686 -30.51 -1.90 -29.16
CA ALA A 686 -30.26 -1.13 -27.96
C ALA A 686 -28.82 -0.62 -27.92
N ASP A 687 -28.63 0.69 -27.76
CA ASP A 687 -27.31 1.25 -27.44
C ASP A 687 -27.05 1.22 -25.92
N CYS A 688 -28.13 1.21 -25.13
CA CYS A 688 -28.14 0.97 -23.69
C CYS A 688 -29.39 0.15 -23.31
N ALA A 689 -29.21 -0.88 -22.48
CA ALA A 689 -30.33 -1.64 -21.94
C ALA A 689 -30.19 -1.81 -20.42
N ASN A 690 -31.31 -1.83 -19.71
CA ASN A 690 -31.35 -2.07 -18.27
C ASN A 690 -32.31 -3.21 -17.92
N LYS A 691 -31.87 -4.11 -17.04
CA LYS A 691 -32.77 -5.06 -16.41
C LYS A 691 -33.41 -4.46 -15.17
N VAL A 692 -34.69 -4.76 -15.01
CA VAL A 692 -35.48 -4.38 -13.85
C VAL A 692 -36.24 -5.59 -13.31
N VAL A 693 -36.53 -5.56 -12.01
CA VAL A 693 -37.57 -6.40 -11.42
C VAL A 693 -38.75 -5.51 -11.06
N TRP A 694 -39.94 -6.08 -10.96
CA TRP A 694 -41.04 -5.29 -10.43
C TRP A 694 -40.88 -5.10 -8.92
N LYS A 695 -41.12 -3.87 -8.46
CA LYS A 695 -41.09 -3.49 -7.05
C LYS A 695 -42.19 -4.27 -6.31
N ALA A 696 -41.82 -4.94 -5.22
CA ALA A 696 -42.76 -5.79 -4.49
C ALA A 696 -43.71 -4.98 -3.60
N ARG A 697 -43.25 -3.80 -3.14
CA ARG A 697 -44.00 -2.92 -2.22
C ARG A 697 -43.63 -1.45 -2.48
N PRO A 698 -44.54 -0.49 -2.26
CA PRO A 698 -44.26 0.93 -2.40
C PRO A 698 -43.02 1.43 -1.62
N ASP A 699 -42.72 0.83 -0.48
CA ASP A 699 -41.66 1.24 0.46
C ASP A 699 -40.31 0.55 0.24
N GLU A 700 -40.17 -0.32 -0.77
CA GLU A 700 -38.90 -0.97 -1.09
C GLU A 700 -37.83 0.07 -1.47
N SER A 701 -36.67 0.01 -0.80
CA SER A 701 -35.55 0.97 -0.94
C SER A 701 -34.70 0.68 -2.17
N VAL A 702 -35.28 0.91 -3.35
CA VAL A 702 -34.64 0.70 -4.65
C VAL A 702 -35.01 1.85 -5.59
N GLY A 703 -34.04 2.32 -6.37
CA GLY A 703 -34.30 3.29 -7.44
C GLY A 703 -35.14 2.67 -8.56
N VAL A 704 -35.98 3.47 -9.19
CA VAL A 704 -36.89 3.01 -10.25
C VAL A 704 -36.57 3.71 -11.56
N VAL A 705 -36.64 2.98 -12.67
CA VAL A 705 -36.49 3.57 -14.00
C VAL A 705 -37.76 4.35 -14.33
N ALA A 706 -37.58 5.59 -14.74
CA ALA A 706 -38.66 6.53 -15.06
C ALA A 706 -38.26 7.46 -16.20
N LYS A 707 -39.11 8.44 -16.50
CA LYS A 707 -38.79 9.56 -17.36
C LYS A 707 -38.71 10.85 -16.55
N ARG A 708 -37.64 11.61 -16.71
CA ARG A 708 -37.52 13.01 -16.23
C ARG A 708 -37.44 13.91 -17.44
N ASN A 709 -38.41 14.79 -17.62
CA ASN A 709 -38.51 15.68 -18.78
C ASN A 709 -38.43 14.90 -20.12
N GLY A 710 -39.06 13.72 -20.19
CA GLY A 710 -39.09 12.84 -21.37
C GLY A 710 -37.83 11.95 -21.60
N ALA A 711 -36.73 12.20 -20.89
CA ALA A 711 -35.50 11.39 -20.96
C ALA A 711 -35.51 10.27 -19.91
N TYR A 712 -34.90 9.11 -20.22
CA TYR A 712 -34.78 8.02 -19.23
C TYR A 712 -33.86 8.42 -18.09
N CYS A 713 -34.28 8.12 -16.86
CA CYS A 713 -33.48 8.28 -15.66
C CYS A 713 -33.78 7.16 -14.66
N VAL A 714 -33.00 7.12 -13.59
CA VAL A 714 -33.37 6.38 -12.38
C VAL A 714 -33.69 7.40 -11.32
N VAL A 715 -34.85 7.24 -10.69
CA VAL A 715 -35.29 8.08 -9.58
C VAL A 715 -35.07 7.29 -8.30
N GLU A 716 -34.22 7.80 -7.42
CA GLU A 716 -33.95 7.15 -6.14
C GLU A 716 -35.18 7.21 -5.24
N TYR A 717 -35.33 6.22 -4.36
CA TYR A 717 -36.49 6.11 -3.48
C TYR A 717 -36.66 7.32 -2.55
N SER A 718 -35.57 8.07 -2.27
CA SER A 718 -35.60 9.30 -1.49
C SER A 718 -36.13 10.52 -2.25
N GLU A 719 -36.28 10.42 -3.57
CA GLU A 719 -36.78 11.49 -4.45
C GLU A 719 -38.28 11.33 -4.77
N LEU A 720 -38.85 10.15 -4.52
CA LEU A 720 -40.29 9.92 -4.71
C LEU A 720 -41.06 10.29 -3.45
N ASP A 721 -42.09 11.11 -3.60
CA ASP A 721 -43.06 11.29 -2.53
C ASP A 721 -43.93 10.04 -2.35
N ARG A 722 -44.65 9.99 -1.22
CA ARG A 722 -45.50 8.84 -0.89
C ARG A 722 -46.60 8.59 -1.93
N SER A 723 -47.17 9.65 -2.50
CA SER A 723 -48.27 9.54 -3.46
C SER A 723 -47.78 8.88 -4.76
N ALA A 724 -46.62 9.27 -5.25
CA ALA A 724 -45.97 8.69 -6.42
C ALA A 724 -45.53 7.24 -6.15
N ALA A 725 -44.96 6.97 -4.97
CA ALA A 725 -44.51 5.62 -4.60
C ALA A 725 -45.66 4.61 -4.46
N GLU A 726 -46.83 5.06 -3.99
CA GLU A 726 -48.05 4.25 -3.84
C GLU A 726 -48.94 4.25 -5.10
N GLN A 727 -48.56 4.97 -6.17
CA GLN A 727 -49.35 5.05 -7.39
C GLN A 727 -49.44 3.69 -8.08
N VAL A 728 -50.66 3.28 -8.42
CA VAL A 728 -50.98 2.03 -9.12
C VAL A 728 -51.59 2.35 -10.47
N ASP A 729 -51.18 1.63 -11.50
CA ASP A 729 -51.82 1.65 -12.81
C ASP A 729 -53.17 0.90 -12.73
N PRO A 730 -54.31 1.56 -12.99
CA PRO A 730 -55.62 0.93 -12.95
C PRO A 730 -55.81 -0.23 -13.93
N ALA A 731 -55.08 -0.26 -15.06
CA ALA A 731 -55.22 -1.30 -16.08
C ALA A 731 -54.51 -2.60 -15.67
N THR A 732 -53.31 -2.49 -15.08
CA THR A 732 -52.47 -3.63 -14.73
C THR A 732 -52.55 -4.02 -13.26
N GLY A 733 -53.01 -3.11 -12.38
CA GLY A 733 -53.00 -3.28 -10.93
C GLY A 733 -51.59 -3.24 -10.32
N LYS A 734 -50.57 -2.91 -11.11
CA LYS A 734 -49.15 -2.84 -10.71
C LYS A 734 -48.77 -1.41 -10.33
N LEU A 735 -47.74 -1.26 -9.50
CA LEU A 735 -47.18 0.06 -9.17
C LEU A 735 -46.70 0.79 -10.43
N SER A 736 -47.14 2.02 -10.66
CA SER A 736 -46.73 2.81 -11.84
C SER A 736 -45.22 3.08 -11.84
N PHE A 737 -44.67 3.39 -10.66
CA PHE A 737 -43.23 3.46 -10.42
C PHE A 737 -42.68 2.11 -9.95
N GLY A 738 -42.90 1.07 -10.76
CA GLY A 738 -42.61 -0.32 -10.39
C GLY A 738 -41.32 -0.90 -10.96
N ALA A 739 -40.72 -0.29 -11.99
CA ALA A 739 -39.53 -0.82 -12.67
C ALA A 739 -38.24 -0.61 -11.84
N ALA A 740 -38.01 -1.47 -10.86
CA ALA A 740 -36.89 -1.36 -9.93
C ALA A 740 -35.55 -1.70 -10.61
N ASN A 741 -34.62 -0.75 -10.61
CA ASN A 741 -33.28 -0.93 -11.16
C ASN A 741 -32.46 -1.89 -10.28
N ILE A 742 -32.01 -3.00 -10.87
CA ILE A 742 -31.19 -4.00 -10.17
C ILE A 742 -29.68 -3.84 -10.43
N CYS A 743 -29.27 -2.68 -10.96
CA CYS A 743 -27.88 -2.37 -11.34
C CYS A 743 -27.30 -3.43 -12.28
N ASN A 744 -28.05 -3.75 -13.32
CA ASN A 744 -27.68 -4.68 -14.37
C ASN A 744 -27.98 -4.02 -15.72
N HIS A 745 -26.92 -3.76 -16.48
CA HIS A 745 -26.94 -2.92 -17.67
C HIS A 745 -26.19 -3.61 -18.80
N LEU A 746 -26.60 -3.37 -20.03
CA LEU A 746 -25.83 -3.73 -21.21
C LEU A 746 -25.59 -2.47 -22.03
N PHE A 747 -24.33 -2.17 -22.29
CA PHE A 747 -23.92 -1.01 -23.07
C PHE A 747 -23.31 -1.48 -24.38
N ARG A 748 -23.73 -0.88 -25.49
CA ARG A 748 -23.02 -1.00 -26.75
C ARG A 748 -21.74 -0.15 -26.69
N LEU A 749 -20.64 -0.64 -27.28
CA LEU A 749 -19.32 -0.03 -27.11
C LEU A 749 -19.28 1.43 -27.61
N ASP A 750 -20.02 1.77 -28.67
CA ASP A 750 -20.13 3.14 -29.19
C ASP A 750 -20.83 4.09 -28.20
N PHE A 751 -21.90 3.65 -27.54
CA PHE A 751 -22.55 4.39 -26.46
C PHE A 751 -21.61 4.57 -25.27
N LEU A 752 -20.93 3.50 -24.84
CA LEU A 752 -19.97 3.55 -23.74
C LEU A 752 -18.83 4.55 -24.02
N LYS A 753 -18.31 4.56 -25.25
CA LYS A 753 -17.32 5.56 -25.72
C LYS A 753 -17.85 6.99 -25.58
N ARG A 754 -19.11 7.26 -25.93
CA ARG A 754 -19.75 8.58 -25.73
C ARG A 754 -19.89 8.95 -24.25
N CYS A 755 -20.21 8.00 -23.39
CA CYS A 755 -20.26 8.21 -21.94
C CYS A 755 -18.87 8.60 -21.37
N CYS A 756 -17.80 7.95 -21.83
CA CYS A 756 -16.42 8.25 -21.42
C CYS A 756 -15.88 9.61 -21.92
N LEU A 757 -16.63 10.32 -22.78
CA LEU A 757 -16.28 11.66 -23.27
C LEU A 757 -16.96 12.79 -22.49
N GLN A 758 -17.87 12.47 -21.57
CA GLN A 758 -18.52 13.48 -20.72
C GLN A 758 -17.48 14.17 -19.83
N LYS A 759 -17.50 15.51 -19.84
CA LYS A 759 -16.60 16.35 -19.02
C LYS A 759 -17.25 16.86 -17.74
N ASP A 760 -18.58 16.91 -17.73
CA ASP A 760 -19.39 17.52 -16.67
C ASP A 760 -20.32 16.46 -16.05
N ALA A 761 -19.74 15.43 -15.44
CA ALA A 761 -20.54 14.49 -14.67
C ALA A 761 -21.17 15.21 -13.46
N GLU A 762 -22.47 15.02 -13.25
CA GLU A 762 -23.15 15.50 -12.06
C GLU A 762 -22.77 14.62 -10.87
N TYR A 763 -22.24 15.24 -9.82
CA TYR A 763 -21.92 14.53 -8.59
C TYR A 763 -23.03 14.73 -7.56
N HIS A 764 -23.51 13.62 -7.03
CA HIS A 764 -24.51 13.56 -5.98
C HIS A 764 -23.87 13.79 -4.62
N VAL A 765 -24.54 14.57 -3.78
CA VAL A 765 -24.07 14.96 -2.46
C VAL A 765 -24.57 13.97 -1.41
N ALA A 766 -23.66 13.18 -0.84
CA ALA A 766 -23.99 12.20 0.19
C ALA A 766 -23.42 12.61 1.55
N LYS A 767 -24.29 13.01 2.49
CA LYS A 767 -23.90 13.28 3.88
C LYS A 767 -23.58 11.97 4.61
N LYS A 768 -22.38 11.86 5.20
CA LYS A 768 -21.91 10.63 5.85
C LYS A 768 -21.19 10.92 7.17
N LYS A 769 -21.08 9.87 7.98
CA LYS A 769 -20.20 9.79 9.15
C LYS A 769 -18.78 9.54 8.66
N ILE A 770 -17.98 10.60 8.55
CA ILE A 770 -16.62 10.52 7.98
C ILE A 770 -15.61 10.57 9.13
N PRO A 771 -14.83 9.49 9.36
CA PRO A 771 -13.75 9.52 10.34
C PRO A 771 -12.80 10.68 10.08
N HIS A 772 -12.44 11.40 11.14
CA HIS A 772 -11.61 12.59 11.05
C HIS A 772 -10.68 12.67 12.26
N VAL A 773 -9.55 13.36 12.10
CA VAL A 773 -8.65 13.63 13.21
C VAL A 773 -9.28 14.63 14.18
N ASN A 774 -9.07 14.44 15.48
CA ASN A 774 -9.45 15.41 16.51
C ASN A 774 -8.70 16.75 16.36
N ASP A 775 -9.17 17.77 17.06
CA ASP A 775 -8.60 19.12 17.01
C ASP A 775 -7.12 19.14 17.46
N GLU A 776 -6.71 18.22 18.33
CA GLU A 776 -5.32 18.07 18.76
C GLU A 776 -4.41 17.39 17.73
N GLY A 777 -4.98 16.76 16.69
CA GLY A 777 -4.21 16.03 15.68
C GLY A 777 -3.72 14.64 16.10
N THR A 778 -4.14 14.13 17.25
CA THR A 778 -3.56 12.95 17.90
C THR A 778 -4.36 11.66 17.69
N ALA A 779 -5.64 11.73 17.36
CA ALA A 779 -6.49 10.55 17.24
C ALA A 779 -7.56 10.70 16.16
N THR A 780 -7.85 9.61 15.45
CA THR A 780 -9.00 9.53 14.54
C THR A 780 -10.27 9.28 15.34
N VAL A 781 -11.20 10.22 15.25
CA VAL A 781 -12.54 10.16 15.81
C VAL A 781 -13.46 9.45 14.82
N THR A 782 -14.16 8.42 15.28
CA THR A 782 -15.28 7.82 14.53
C THR A 782 -16.57 8.53 14.93
N PRO A 783 -17.19 9.33 14.05
CA PRO A 783 -18.32 10.15 14.44
C PRO A 783 -19.62 9.36 14.59
N THR A 784 -20.46 9.79 15.51
CA THR A 784 -21.80 9.21 15.77
C THR A 784 -22.89 9.83 14.89
N SER A 785 -22.66 11.02 14.33
CA SER A 785 -23.51 11.75 13.38
C SER A 785 -22.77 12.04 12.07
N ASN A 786 -23.48 12.55 11.06
CA ASN A 786 -22.84 12.96 9.81
C ASN A 786 -21.94 14.17 10.06
N THR A 787 -20.69 14.08 9.60
CA THR A 787 -19.64 15.11 9.80
C THR A 787 -19.17 15.73 8.50
N GLY A 788 -19.52 15.13 7.36
CA GLY A 788 -19.10 15.63 6.07
C GLY A 788 -19.89 15.06 4.90
N VAL A 789 -19.43 15.42 3.72
CA VAL A 789 -20.00 15.17 2.41
C VAL A 789 -19.03 14.31 1.60
N LYS A 790 -19.60 13.31 0.93
CA LYS A 790 -18.97 12.58 -0.17
C LYS A 790 -19.65 12.99 -1.47
N LEU A 791 -18.85 13.07 -2.53
CA LEU A 791 -19.34 13.31 -3.89
C LEU A 791 -19.27 11.99 -4.66
N GLU A 792 -20.39 11.53 -5.20
CA GLU A 792 -20.51 10.25 -5.90
C GLU A 792 -21.23 10.45 -7.24
N THR A 793 -20.80 9.75 -8.29
CA THR A 793 -21.53 9.65 -9.56
C THR A 793 -22.28 8.34 -9.62
N PHE A 794 -23.42 8.29 -10.32
CA PHE A 794 -24.16 7.06 -10.54
C PHE A 794 -24.01 6.53 -11.96
N ILE A 795 -23.87 5.21 -12.08
CA ILE A 795 -23.69 4.54 -13.38
C ILE A 795 -24.85 4.83 -14.34
N PHE A 796 -26.06 4.99 -13.84
CA PHE A 796 -27.26 5.20 -14.65
C PHE A 796 -27.50 6.67 -15.04
N ASP A 797 -26.70 7.62 -14.57
CA ASP A 797 -26.85 9.06 -14.93
C ASP A 797 -26.60 9.32 -16.42
N VAL A 798 -26.08 8.34 -17.16
CA VAL A 798 -25.89 8.40 -18.62
C VAL A 798 -27.12 7.98 -19.42
N PHE A 799 -28.19 7.47 -18.80
CA PHE A 799 -29.41 7.05 -19.51
C PHE A 799 -30.00 8.12 -20.45
N PRO A 800 -29.99 9.43 -20.09
CA PRO A 800 -30.42 10.49 -21.00
C PRO A 800 -29.59 10.61 -22.30
N LEU A 801 -28.37 10.07 -22.34
CA LEU A 801 -27.49 10.12 -23.52
C LEU A 801 -27.81 9.01 -24.54
N SER A 802 -28.65 8.04 -24.17
CA SER A 802 -28.97 6.88 -25.02
C SER A 802 -29.99 7.28 -26.08
N ALA A 803 -29.74 6.85 -27.32
CA ALA A 803 -30.66 7.06 -28.44
C ALA A 803 -31.69 5.93 -28.56
N SER A 804 -31.36 4.73 -28.05
CA SER A 804 -32.20 3.54 -28.12
C SER A 804 -32.14 2.78 -26.79
N MET A 805 -32.61 3.43 -25.72
CA MET A 805 -32.66 2.83 -24.39
C MET A 805 -33.77 1.77 -24.34
N LYS A 806 -33.45 0.57 -23.82
CA LYS A 806 -34.40 -0.53 -23.64
C LYS A 806 -34.46 -0.99 -22.18
N VAL A 807 -35.64 -1.45 -21.75
CA VAL A 807 -35.86 -1.92 -20.38
C VAL A 807 -36.48 -3.31 -20.41
N LEU A 808 -35.79 -4.29 -19.82
CA LEU A 808 -36.24 -5.68 -19.74
C LEU A 808 -36.66 -6.02 -18.31
N GLY A 809 -37.93 -6.37 -18.13
CA GLY A 809 -38.46 -6.88 -16.87
C GLY A 809 -38.15 -8.37 -16.70
N VAL A 810 -37.57 -8.77 -15.57
CA VAL A 810 -37.23 -10.17 -15.25
C VAL A 810 -37.85 -10.62 -13.92
N ALA A 811 -37.96 -11.94 -13.75
CA ALA A 811 -38.44 -12.54 -12.50
C ALA A 811 -37.41 -12.37 -11.39
N ARG A 812 -37.85 -11.87 -10.22
CA ARG A 812 -36.97 -11.58 -9.08
C ARG A 812 -36.32 -12.85 -8.55
N GLU A 813 -37.15 -13.87 -8.38
CA GLU A 813 -36.78 -15.19 -7.88
C GLU A 813 -35.78 -15.93 -8.77
N ASP A 814 -35.51 -15.42 -9.98
CA ASP A 814 -34.53 -15.99 -10.89
C ASP A 814 -33.28 -15.14 -11.10
N GLU A 815 -33.36 -13.82 -10.91
CA GLU A 815 -32.28 -12.91 -11.33
C GLU A 815 -31.88 -11.85 -10.30
N PHE A 816 -32.56 -11.75 -9.15
CA PHE A 816 -32.25 -10.72 -8.16
C PHE A 816 -32.32 -11.19 -6.71
N ALA A 817 -31.14 -11.39 -6.13
CA ALA A 817 -30.91 -11.70 -4.73
C ALA A 817 -29.72 -10.89 -4.19
N PRO A 818 -29.92 -9.61 -3.82
CA PRO A 818 -28.85 -8.76 -3.34
C PRO A 818 -28.41 -9.12 -1.91
N VAL A 819 -27.12 -9.00 -1.62
CA VAL A 819 -26.51 -9.21 -0.29
C VAL A 819 -25.99 -7.88 0.23
N LYS A 820 -26.83 -7.16 0.98
CA LYS A 820 -26.58 -5.78 1.47
C LYS A 820 -26.55 -5.69 3.00
N ASN A 821 -27.30 -6.54 3.69
CA ASN A 821 -27.51 -6.52 5.13
C ASN A 821 -26.82 -7.72 5.81
N ALA A 822 -26.56 -7.60 7.11
CA ALA A 822 -25.92 -8.66 7.89
C ALA A 822 -26.75 -9.96 7.93
N PRO A 823 -26.11 -11.12 8.16
CA PRO A 823 -26.81 -12.38 8.45
C PRO A 823 -27.91 -12.20 9.52
N GLY A 824 -29.03 -12.89 9.35
CA GLY A 824 -30.22 -12.80 10.20
C GLY A 824 -31.17 -11.64 9.86
N SER A 825 -30.81 -10.74 8.93
CA SER A 825 -31.73 -9.69 8.49
C SER A 825 -32.86 -10.25 7.62
N ALA A 826 -34.06 -9.68 7.77
CA ALA A 826 -35.28 -10.15 7.10
C ALA A 826 -35.29 -9.96 5.57
N SER A 827 -34.42 -9.11 5.02
CA SER A 827 -34.29 -8.87 3.58
C SER A 827 -32.84 -8.59 3.19
N ASP A 828 -32.52 -8.87 1.93
CA ASP A 828 -31.23 -8.59 1.28
C ASP A 828 -30.02 -9.06 2.10
N SER A 829 -30.14 -10.21 2.75
CA SER A 829 -29.14 -10.84 3.60
C SER A 829 -28.59 -12.11 2.96
N PRO A 830 -27.42 -12.62 3.43
CA PRO A 830 -26.89 -13.91 2.98
C PRO A 830 -27.91 -15.04 3.10
N ASP A 831 -28.74 -15.03 4.14
CA ASP A 831 -29.77 -16.05 4.37
C ASP A 831 -30.88 -16.01 3.33
N THR A 832 -31.42 -14.82 3.05
CA THR A 832 -32.46 -14.65 2.03
C THR A 832 -31.92 -14.98 0.63
N ALA A 833 -30.67 -14.62 0.34
CA ALA A 833 -30.04 -14.91 -0.93
C ALA A 833 -29.81 -16.42 -1.14
N ARG A 834 -29.34 -17.12 -0.10
CA ARG A 834 -29.18 -18.58 -0.09
C ARG A 834 -30.51 -19.31 -0.27
N GLN A 835 -31.58 -18.83 0.36
CA GLN A 835 -32.92 -19.38 0.18
C GLN A 835 -33.46 -19.19 -1.24
N LEU A 836 -33.23 -18.02 -1.86
CA LEU A 836 -33.64 -17.77 -3.24
C LEU A 836 -32.91 -18.67 -4.24
N ILE A 837 -31.59 -18.86 -4.08
CA ILE A 837 -30.82 -19.84 -4.87
C ILE A 837 -31.37 -21.24 -4.68
N SER A 838 -31.61 -21.65 -3.43
CA SER A 838 -32.17 -22.97 -3.11
C SER A 838 -33.50 -23.20 -3.79
N ALA A 839 -34.40 -22.21 -3.73
CA ALA A 839 -35.69 -22.28 -4.38
C ALA A 839 -35.57 -22.37 -5.90
N GLN A 840 -34.66 -21.61 -6.51
CA GLN A 840 -34.37 -21.68 -7.95
C GLN A 840 -33.87 -23.08 -8.36
N CYS A 841 -32.88 -23.61 -7.65
CA CYS A 841 -32.31 -24.93 -7.93
C CYS A 841 -33.37 -26.03 -7.80
N LYS A 842 -34.23 -25.95 -6.77
CA LYS A 842 -35.36 -26.88 -6.60
C LYS A 842 -36.33 -26.82 -7.79
N ARG A 843 -36.69 -25.61 -8.26
CA ARG A 843 -37.54 -25.44 -9.46
C ARG A 843 -36.91 -26.09 -10.69
N TRP A 844 -35.63 -25.78 -10.98
CA TRP A 844 -34.92 -26.35 -12.13
C TRP A 844 -34.89 -27.88 -12.12
N LEU A 845 -34.63 -28.48 -10.96
CA LEU A 845 -34.60 -29.94 -10.83
C LEU A 845 -35.99 -30.58 -10.98
N LEU A 846 -37.03 -29.95 -10.44
CA LEU A 846 -38.42 -30.41 -10.63
C LEU A 846 -38.84 -30.33 -12.10
N ASP A 847 -38.52 -29.23 -12.77
CA ASP A 847 -38.79 -29.04 -14.20
C ASP A 847 -38.03 -30.06 -15.07
N ALA A 848 -36.83 -30.46 -14.63
CA ALA A 848 -36.04 -31.54 -15.24
C ALA A 848 -36.51 -32.96 -14.88
N GLY A 849 -37.58 -33.10 -14.08
CA GLY A 849 -38.20 -34.38 -13.73
C GLY A 849 -37.65 -35.06 -12.46
N ALA A 850 -36.92 -34.34 -11.61
CA ALA A 850 -36.47 -34.87 -10.32
C ALA A 850 -37.61 -34.99 -9.29
N THR A 851 -37.38 -35.80 -8.27
CA THR A 851 -38.22 -35.84 -7.05
C THR A 851 -37.34 -35.59 -5.82
N PHE A 852 -37.94 -35.08 -4.74
CA PHE A 852 -37.24 -34.85 -3.47
C PHE A 852 -37.72 -35.84 -2.40
N ASP A 853 -36.81 -36.32 -1.56
CA ASP A 853 -37.13 -37.19 -0.41
C ASP A 853 -38.01 -36.41 0.58
N ALA A 854 -39.19 -36.95 0.87
CA ALA A 854 -40.19 -36.36 1.77
C ALA A 854 -39.69 -36.20 3.22
N ASN A 855 -38.62 -36.91 3.60
CA ASN A 855 -37.97 -36.79 4.91
C ASN A 855 -36.89 -35.71 4.97
N SER A 856 -36.66 -34.99 3.87
CA SER A 856 -35.73 -33.86 3.85
C SER A 856 -36.23 -32.73 4.75
N ASP A 857 -35.32 -32.08 5.46
CA ASP A 857 -35.61 -30.84 6.16
C ASP A 857 -36.07 -29.78 5.14
N PRO A 858 -37.26 -29.16 5.30
CA PRO A 858 -37.77 -28.14 4.40
C PRO A 858 -36.82 -26.94 4.24
N ASP A 859 -36.07 -26.62 5.30
CA ASP A 859 -35.13 -25.50 5.35
C ASP A 859 -33.74 -25.85 4.80
N ALA A 860 -33.49 -27.12 4.48
CA ALA A 860 -32.23 -27.54 3.90
C ALA A 860 -32.05 -27.01 2.46
N VAL A 861 -30.79 -26.67 2.17
CA VAL A 861 -30.39 -25.98 0.94
C VAL A 861 -30.13 -26.97 -0.19
N CYS A 862 -30.66 -26.64 -1.37
CA CYS A 862 -30.33 -27.30 -2.63
C CYS A 862 -29.44 -26.36 -3.45
N GLU A 863 -28.31 -26.83 -3.92
CA GLU A 863 -27.41 -26.03 -4.75
C GLU A 863 -27.06 -26.79 -6.02
N VAL A 864 -27.33 -26.18 -7.17
CA VAL A 864 -26.82 -26.60 -8.48
C VAL A 864 -25.68 -25.66 -8.83
N LEU A 865 -24.48 -26.20 -9.00
CA LEU A 865 -23.31 -25.38 -9.31
C LEU A 865 -23.41 -24.79 -10.72
N PRO A 866 -23.00 -23.52 -10.94
CA PRO A 866 -23.09 -22.90 -12.25
C PRO A 866 -22.30 -23.63 -13.35
N SER A 867 -21.25 -24.37 -13.00
CA SER A 867 -20.53 -25.23 -13.95
C SER A 867 -21.43 -26.32 -14.55
N LEU A 868 -22.37 -26.83 -13.76
CA LEU A 868 -23.32 -27.86 -14.21
C LEU A 868 -24.45 -27.25 -15.04
N SER A 869 -25.06 -26.15 -14.59
CA SER A 869 -26.19 -25.51 -15.27
C SER A 869 -26.21 -24.00 -15.03
N TYR A 870 -26.37 -23.21 -16.09
CA TYR A 870 -26.41 -21.75 -16.03
C TYR A 870 -27.80 -21.21 -15.67
N ASN A 871 -28.84 -21.79 -16.26
CA ASN A 871 -30.23 -21.37 -16.16
C ASN A 871 -31.20 -22.57 -16.13
N GLY A 872 -30.77 -23.70 -15.58
CA GLY A 872 -31.56 -24.93 -15.45
C GLY A 872 -31.44 -25.89 -16.63
N GLU A 873 -30.69 -25.56 -17.68
CA GLU A 873 -30.44 -26.45 -18.82
C GLU A 873 -29.54 -27.65 -18.46
N GLY A 874 -29.74 -28.78 -19.14
CA GLY A 874 -28.85 -29.95 -19.06
C GLY A 874 -28.99 -30.79 -17.79
N LEU A 875 -30.10 -30.65 -17.06
CA LEU A 875 -30.33 -31.33 -15.79
C LEU A 875 -31.11 -32.65 -15.92
N GLU A 876 -31.68 -32.97 -17.08
CA GLU A 876 -32.67 -34.04 -17.25
C GLU A 876 -32.11 -35.45 -16.98
N GLU A 877 -30.88 -35.72 -17.38
CA GLU A 877 -30.23 -37.01 -17.09
C GLU A 877 -29.82 -37.13 -15.62
N LEU A 878 -29.23 -36.06 -15.07
CA LEU A 878 -28.83 -36.02 -13.67
C LEU A 878 -30.05 -36.17 -12.75
N ALA A 879 -31.10 -35.38 -12.97
CA ALA A 879 -32.36 -35.39 -12.23
C ALA A 879 -32.96 -36.80 -12.14
N ARG A 880 -32.93 -37.56 -13.24
CA ARG A 880 -33.37 -38.97 -13.27
C ARG A 880 -32.47 -39.88 -12.45
N SER A 881 -31.16 -39.67 -12.47
CA SER A 881 -30.18 -40.53 -11.79
C SER A 881 -30.11 -40.32 -10.27
N VAL A 882 -30.39 -39.11 -9.77
CA VAL A 882 -30.25 -38.76 -8.34
C VAL A 882 -31.59 -38.68 -7.59
N SER A 883 -32.70 -39.03 -8.24
CA SER A 883 -34.03 -39.04 -7.63
C SER A 883 -34.27 -40.29 -6.76
N PRO A 884 -34.87 -40.17 -5.56
CA PRO A 884 -35.25 -38.92 -4.88
C PRO A 884 -34.04 -38.21 -4.27
N ILE A 885 -33.97 -36.89 -4.43
CA ILE A 885 -32.90 -36.04 -3.92
C ILE A 885 -33.11 -35.80 -2.43
N ARG A 886 -32.09 -36.11 -1.61
CA ARG A 886 -32.07 -35.84 -0.17
C ARG A 886 -31.32 -34.54 0.12
N LEU A 887 -31.92 -33.63 0.90
CA LEU A 887 -31.32 -32.34 1.26
C LEU A 887 -30.55 -32.40 2.61
N PRO A 888 -29.54 -31.52 2.82
CA PRO A 888 -28.97 -30.57 1.85
C PRO A 888 -28.15 -31.26 0.76
N VAL A 889 -28.10 -30.66 -0.43
CA VAL A 889 -27.37 -31.22 -1.58
C VAL A 889 -26.62 -30.15 -2.36
N VAL A 890 -25.45 -30.52 -2.87
CA VAL A 890 -24.70 -29.78 -3.91
C VAL A 890 -24.57 -30.70 -5.11
N LEU A 891 -25.00 -30.23 -6.28
CA LEU A 891 -24.88 -30.93 -7.56
C LEU A 891 -23.91 -30.19 -8.45
N GLY A 892 -22.86 -30.88 -8.91
CA GLY A 892 -21.84 -30.36 -9.81
C GLY A 892 -21.42 -31.38 -10.85
N GLU A 893 -20.51 -31.00 -11.75
CA GLU A 893 -19.81 -31.94 -12.63
C GLU A 893 -18.93 -32.88 -11.75
N GLN A 894 -18.97 -34.18 -12.03
CA GLN A 894 -18.22 -35.22 -11.28
C GLN A 894 -16.72 -35.17 -11.55
#